data_AF-A0A553PZJ6-F1
#
_entry.id   AF-A0A553PZJ6-F1
#
_cell.length_a   1.000
_cell.length_b   1.000
_cell.length_c   1.000
_cell.angle_alpha   90.00
_cell.angle_beta   90.00
_cell.angle_gamma   90.00
#
_symmetry.space_group_name_H-M   'P 1'
#
loop_
_entity.id
_entity.type
_entity.pdbx_description
1 polymer ?
#
loop_
_entity_poly.entity_id
_entity_poly.type
_entity_poly.pdbx_seq_one_letter_code
_entity_poly.pdbx_strand_id
1 'polypeptide(L)'
;MSLAGLQGPRGGDGCIESRLILLFIFAIVCVEIEEKGRAAIKLVSLRLAPIPSGFWSGFGFSSMILQLTTTATILVLLSFDLVDSSAYDKIVSHSRIRAKNEGPNVCALQHVMGTKKKYFSTCKSWYNKSICGKKAVILYECCPGYMQLDGMRGCPAVSPIDNVYGTLDLVHAKITQQYVDQSNLKPQMVGAGSYTMFAPSDDAWEELDPTSKSAMVSRGNTELYNALHYHMVNKRLLTKDLKNDLRIESMYEKQGLHVNHYSNGVVTVNCARIIHGNQVATNGVVHVVDRVIRVVSQTIQDVIQTNEDLASLREIAGNVGLQDQLSEPGHYTLFAPTNKAFEKLDKNVRDRLMGDNTVLEALLKYHLLNSVQCSEAILAGSVYETLEGSNIEIGCDGESLTVNGIKMVFKKDIVTSNGVIHLIDQVLLPDSSKEVMELIGESQMMFSDVVSELGLSEAMQQETEYTLLAPLNGAFSEDIMLMDQRLLRTILENHILKLKVSLGNLYNGQLLETLGGKLLRVFIYRTAVCIENACMVRGSREGSNGALHVMRSLVQLPDSNLYQLLLKDGRFKIFLSLMESAGLTDLLKKEGSYTLFAPLDVAFGALTKADIALLKRDINALRAILLYHFSNGIFINGGLERGVNNSIHVNSLEVPDFDRMATNGVVHVVKNLLYPQDLPVGREDLLILLKRLIRYIELKFVSGYTYNEIPLGFISPETLVEKIVVEPIKVTRVIEGQPAVTKVTRVVEAQPSVTKVTRVIEGKPSVTKVTRVIETHSASSDDEIDGDVKRIMGEGGPGITTITRVINPEARVVESEPKVTTLTRVIKKEPRITESTPGETTLTRVINPEPHIIEGPDFSKILSFKDNPELFESETEKITRIIKEGRSQKRAALRRPLGTRRKVRLVRHPSKNTQ
;
A
#
# COMPACT_ATOMS: atom_id res chain seq x y z
N MET A 1 -26.86 -37.45 18.00
CA MET A 1 -28.10 -36.66 18.26
C MET A 1 -28.45 -35.89 16.99
N SER A 2 -29.68 -35.38 16.87
CA SER A 2 -30.17 -34.78 15.62
C SER A 2 -29.52 -33.42 15.32
N LEU A 3 -29.28 -33.16 14.04
CA LEU A 3 -29.11 -31.81 13.50
C LEU A 3 -29.86 -31.74 12.15
N ALA A 4 -31.11 -31.32 12.23
CA ALA A 4 -31.96 -31.03 11.09
C ALA A 4 -32.30 -29.54 11.08
N GLY A 5 -32.45 -28.96 9.89
CA GLY A 5 -32.95 -27.59 9.73
C GLY A 5 -31.90 -26.52 9.44
N LEU A 6 -31.36 -26.51 8.22
CA LEU A 6 -31.07 -25.27 7.50
C LEU A 6 -31.47 -25.47 6.04
N GLN A 7 -32.36 -24.63 5.51
CA GLN A 7 -33.00 -24.83 4.22
C GLN A 7 -33.02 -23.53 3.40
N GLY A 8 -32.17 -23.50 2.37
CA GLY A 8 -32.12 -22.44 1.35
C GLY A 8 -30.86 -21.56 1.38
N PRO A 9 -30.60 -20.78 0.32
CA PRO A 9 -31.33 -20.74 -0.96
C PRO A 9 -30.74 -21.68 -2.02
N ARG A 10 -31.45 -21.89 -3.13
CA ARG A 10 -30.87 -22.41 -4.39
C ARG A 10 -30.32 -21.22 -5.20
N GLY A 11 -29.15 -21.38 -5.80
CA GLY A 11 -28.50 -20.36 -6.65
C GLY A 11 -27.21 -19.84 -6.02
N GLY A 12 -26.08 -20.44 -6.38
CA GLY A 12 -24.79 -20.15 -5.74
C GLY A 12 -23.64 -20.99 -6.31
N ASP A 13 -23.50 -21.01 -7.64
CA ASP A 13 -22.35 -21.66 -8.31
C ASP A 13 -21.08 -20.82 -8.06
N GLY A 14 -20.44 -21.06 -6.91
CA GLY A 14 -19.26 -20.34 -6.47
C GLY A 14 -18.04 -20.64 -7.34
N CYS A 15 -17.31 -19.58 -7.73
CA CYS A 15 -16.05 -19.73 -8.44
C CYS A 15 -14.96 -20.27 -7.50
N ILE A 16 -14.70 -21.57 -7.60
CA ILE A 16 -13.46 -22.17 -7.11
C ILE A 16 -12.36 -21.82 -8.14
N GLU A 17 -11.69 -20.69 -7.94
CA GLU A 17 -10.30 -20.58 -8.42
C GLU A 17 -9.45 -21.61 -7.65
N SER A 18 -8.54 -22.29 -8.34
CA SER A 18 -7.79 -23.45 -7.80
C SER A 18 -6.70 -23.07 -6.79
N ARG A 19 -7.07 -22.41 -5.70
CA ARG A 19 -6.32 -22.42 -4.43
C ARG A 19 -6.89 -23.51 -3.54
N LEU A 20 -6.44 -24.75 -3.77
CA LEU A 20 -6.72 -25.85 -2.86
C LEU A 20 -6.07 -25.54 -1.50
N ILE A 21 -6.87 -25.37 -0.46
CA ILE A 21 -6.37 -25.02 0.88
C ILE A 21 -5.73 -26.26 1.51
N LEU A 22 -4.42 -26.39 1.35
CA LEU A 22 -3.61 -27.44 1.98
C LEU A 22 -2.99 -26.90 3.29
N LEU A 23 -3.74 -27.02 4.40
CA LEU A 23 -3.26 -26.66 5.74
C LEU A 23 -2.95 -27.92 6.56
N PHE A 24 -1.65 -28.26 6.62
CA PHE A 24 -1.03 -29.34 7.42
C PHE A 24 -1.51 -30.77 7.04
N ILE A 25 -0.64 -31.79 7.00
CA ILE A 25 0.45 -32.12 7.94
C ILE A 25 1.78 -32.38 7.20
N PHE A 26 2.89 -31.99 7.84
CA PHE A 26 4.24 -32.39 7.43
C PHE A 26 4.51 -33.85 7.83
N ALA A 27 4.88 -34.70 6.87
CA ALA A 27 5.53 -35.98 7.11
C ALA A 27 6.59 -36.21 6.02
N ILE A 28 7.86 -36.15 6.40
CA ILE A 28 8.98 -36.31 5.47
C ILE A 28 9.18 -37.80 5.19
N VAL A 29 9.07 -38.21 3.92
CA VAL A 29 9.67 -39.44 3.42
C VAL A 29 10.30 -39.15 2.06
N CYS A 30 11.63 -39.11 1.99
CA CYS A 30 12.34 -39.13 0.72
C CYS A 30 12.27 -40.53 0.13
N VAL A 31 11.82 -40.67 -1.13
CA VAL A 31 12.05 -41.86 -1.94
C VAL A 31 12.55 -41.39 -3.31
N GLU A 32 13.74 -41.87 -3.66
CA GLU A 32 14.51 -41.52 -4.84
C GLU A 32 14.55 -42.74 -5.76
N ILE A 33 13.92 -42.68 -6.94
CA ILE A 33 13.92 -43.75 -7.95
C ILE A 33 14.03 -43.14 -9.35
N GLU A 34 14.88 -43.74 -10.18
CA GLU A 34 15.30 -43.28 -11.52
C GLU A 34 14.26 -43.50 -12.63
N GLU A 35 14.59 -43.00 -13.83
CA GLU A 35 13.88 -43.24 -15.09
C GLU A 35 13.77 -44.73 -15.47
N LYS A 36 12.63 -45.13 -16.07
CA LYS A 36 12.58 -45.75 -17.43
C LYS A 36 11.15 -46.08 -17.93
N GLY A 37 10.79 -45.47 -19.05
CA GLY A 37 10.29 -46.17 -20.25
C GLY A 37 8.93 -46.89 -20.26
N ARG A 38 7.99 -46.32 -21.04
CA ARG A 38 6.86 -46.96 -21.77
C ARG A 38 5.73 -47.60 -20.93
N ALA A 39 4.56 -46.96 -20.96
CA ALA A 39 3.29 -47.59 -20.59
C ALA A 39 2.58 -48.20 -21.82
N ALA A 40 2.01 -49.40 -21.66
CA ALA A 40 1.03 -49.99 -22.57
C ALA A 40 0.00 -50.79 -21.76
N ILE A 41 -1.17 -50.22 -21.52
CA ILE A 41 -2.19 -50.81 -20.64
C ILE A 41 -3.16 -51.65 -21.48
N LYS A 42 -3.33 -52.92 -21.09
CA LYS A 42 -4.30 -53.85 -21.67
C LYS A 42 -5.27 -54.28 -20.57
N LEU A 43 -6.52 -53.79 -20.60
CA LEU A 43 -7.53 -54.24 -19.64
C LEU A 43 -7.90 -55.71 -19.90
N VAL A 44 -7.97 -56.49 -18.84
CA VAL A 44 -8.61 -57.81 -18.81
C VAL A 44 -9.66 -57.80 -17.71
N SER A 45 -10.91 -58.11 -18.05
CA SER A 45 -12.00 -58.21 -17.07
C SER A 45 -11.94 -59.56 -16.36
N LEU A 46 -12.12 -59.56 -15.04
CA LEU A 46 -12.23 -60.77 -14.23
C LEU A 46 -13.55 -60.76 -13.45
N ARG A 47 -14.38 -61.77 -13.70
CA ARG A 47 -15.66 -61.98 -12.99
C ARG A 47 -15.40 -62.61 -11.62
N LEU A 48 -16.16 -62.20 -10.61
CA LEU A 48 -16.18 -62.86 -9.31
C LEU A 48 -17.04 -64.14 -9.35
N ALA A 49 -16.64 -65.15 -8.57
CA ALA A 49 -17.42 -66.35 -8.28
C ALA A 49 -17.43 -66.60 -6.77
N PRO A 50 -18.53 -67.12 -6.18
CA PRO A 50 -18.70 -67.19 -4.72
C PRO A 50 -18.14 -68.48 -4.11
N ILE A 51 -17.61 -68.38 -2.88
CA ILE A 51 -17.23 -69.50 -2.00
C ILE A 51 -17.81 -69.18 -0.60
N PRO A 52 -18.36 -70.17 0.15
CA PRO A 52 -19.29 -69.89 1.25
C PRO A 52 -18.65 -69.62 2.62
N SER A 53 -19.51 -69.30 3.59
CA SER A 53 -19.20 -68.88 4.95
C SER A 53 -18.43 -69.91 5.80
N GLY A 54 -17.33 -69.46 6.40
CA GLY A 54 -16.63 -70.13 7.50
C GLY A 54 -15.97 -69.10 8.42
N PHE A 55 -16.06 -69.29 9.73
CA PHE A 55 -15.46 -68.40 10.75
C PHE A 55 -13.94 -68.22 10.54
N TRP A 56 -13.42 -67.01 10.81
CA TRP A 56 -12.73 -66.70 12.08
C TRP A 56 -12.49 -65.18 12.20
N SER A 57 -12.33 -64.68 13.42
CA SER A 57 -12.28 -63.24 13.73
C SER A 57 -10.88 -62.74 14.05
N GLY A 58 -10.43 -61.65 13.41
CA GLY A 58 -9.23 -60.91 13.83
C GLY A 58 -8.71 -59.87 12.82
N PHE A 59 -8.50 -58.65 13.30
CA PHE A 59 -7.70 -57.56 12.71
C PHE A 59 -7.94 -57.09 11.24
N GLY A 60 -8.34 -55.82 11.13
CA GLY A 60 -7.66 -54.84 10.25
C GLY A 60 -8.10 -54.71 8.79
N PHE A 61 -8.51 -55.78 8.10
CA PHE A 61 -8.56 -55.77 6.62
C PHE A 61 -9.49 -54.74 5.95
N SER A 62 -10.56 -54.29 6.62
CA SER A 62 -11.50 -53.32 6.05
C SER A 62 -10.86 -51.94 5.79
N SER A 63 -9.99 -51.47 6.70
CA SER A 63 -9.34 -50.16 6.54
C SER A 63 -8.43 -50.12 5.33
N MET A 64 -7.65 -51.18 5.09
CA MET A 64 -6.64 -51.21 4.03
C MET A 64 -7.29 -51.26 2.64
N ILE A 65 -8.40 -51.99 2.48
CA ILE A 65 -9.17 -51.99 1.22
C ILE A 65 -9.85 -50.64 0.99
N LEU A 66 -10.44 -50.04 2.04
CA LEU A 66 -11.03 -48.70 1.91
C LEU A 66 -9.97 -47.65 1.55
N GLN A 67 -8.79 -47.68 2.17
CA GLN A 67 -7.66 -46.81 1.85
C GLN A 67 -7.07 -47.07 0.45
N LEU A 68 -7.01 -48.32 -0.02
CA LEU A 68 -6.58 -48.62 -1.39
C LEU A 68 -7.61 -48.13 -2.43
N THR A 69 -8.91 -48.25 -2.16
CA THR A 69 -9.94 -47.71 -3.06
C THR A 69 -9.98 -46.19 -3.06
N THR A 70 -9.88 -45.53 -1.89
CA THR A 70 -9.84 -44.06 -1.84
C THR A 70 -8.55 -43.51 -2.45
N THR A 71 -7.38 -44.07 -2.16
CA THR A 71 -6.12 -43.66 -2.80
C THR A 71 -6.13 -43.93 -4.31
N ALA A 72 -6.71 -45.04 -4.79
CA ALA A 72 -6.88 -45.28 -6.22
C ALA A 72 -7.82 -44.24 -6.87
N THR A 73 -8.96 -43.90 -6.25
CA THR A 73 -9.83 -42.83 -6.78
C THR A 73 -9.20 -41.45 -6.71
N ILE A 74 -8.39 -41.16 -5.68
CA ILE A 74 -7.64 -39.90 -5.57
C ILE A 74 -6.52 -39.85 -6.61
N LEU A 75 -5.82 -40.95 -6.87
CA LEU A 75 -4.80 -41.03 -7.93
C LEU A 75 -5.41 -40.90 -9.33
N VAL A 76 -6.62 -41.44 -9.54
CA VAL A 76 -7.41 -41.24 -10.76
C VAL A 76 -7.88 -39.78 -10.90
N LEU A 77 -8.31 -39.13 -9.82
CA LEU A 77 -8.68 -37.71 -9.84
C LEU A 77 -7.46 -36.81 -10.10
N LEU A 78 -6.34 -37.05 -9.42
CA LEU A 78 -5.07 -36.34 -9.62
C LEU A 78 -4.45 -36.58 -11.01
N SER A 79 -4.81 -37.66 -11.72
CA SER A 79 -4.39 -37.88 -13.10
C SER A 79 -5.34 -37.29 -14.15
N PHE A 80 -6.51 -36.78 -13.76
CA PHE A 80 -7.29 -35.87 -14.62
C PHE A 80 -6.72 -34.44 -14.63
N ASP A 81 -6.07 -34.01 -13.55
CA ASP A 81 -5.34 -32.72 -13.50
C ASP A 81 -4.03 -32.71 -14.32
N LEU A 82 -3.57 -33.87 -14.81
CA LEU A 82 -2.38 -34.01 -15.68
C LEU A 82 -2.66 -33.74 -17.18
N VAL A 83 -3.83 -33.19 -17.53
CA VAL A 83 -4.07 -32.63 -18.87
C VAL A 83 -3.56 -31.18 -18.90
N ASP A 84 -2.35 -31.00 -19.44
CA ASP A 84 -1.74 -29.68 -19.66
C ASP A 84 -2.65 -28.81 -20.54
N SER A 85 -3.30 -27.84 -19.89
CA SER A 85 -4.45 -27.09 -20.40
C SER A 85 -4.18 -25.60 -20.28
N SER A 86 -4.32 -24.88 -21.40
CA SER A 86 -3.92 -23.47 -21.48
C SER A 86 -4.92 -22.53 -20.80
N ALA A 87 -4.54 -21.26 -20.63
CA ALA A 87 -5.45 -20.25 -20.09
C ALA A 87 -6.70 -20.09 -20.98
N TYR A 88 -6.54 -20.16 -22.30
CA TYR A 88 -7.64 -20.25 -23.26
C TYR A 88 -8.57 -21.44 -22.98
N ASP A 89 -8.02 -22.66 -22.89
CA ASP A 89 -8.84 -23.88 -22.72
C ASP A 89 -9.62 -23.89 -21.39
N LYS A 90 -9.00 -23.37 -20.32
CA LYS A 90 -9.63 -23.20 -19.00
C LYS A 90 -10.76 -22.18 -19.03
N ILE A 91 -10.64 -21.11 -19.82
CA ILE A 91 -11.68 -20.09 -19.92
C ILE A 91 -12.81 -20.52 -20.88
N VAL A 92 -12.50 -21.28 -21.93
CA VAL A 92 -13.52 -21.94 -22.79
C VAL A 92 -14.27 -23.03 -22.02
N SER A 93 -13.62 -23.81 -21.13
CA SER A 93 -14.33 -24.78 -20.29
C SER A 93 -15.24 -24.10 -19.26
N HIS A 94 -14.80 -23.00 -18.64
CA HIS A 94 -15.65 -22.18 -17.78
C HIS A 94 -16.82 -21.54 -18.55
N SER A 95 -16.60 -21.12 -19.80
CA SER A 95 -17.64 -20.62 -20.71
C SER A 95 -18.72 -21.69 -21.01
N ARG A 96 -18.33 -22.96 -21.23
CA ARG A 96 -19.25 -24.10 -21.36
C ARG A 96 -20.07 -24.33 -20.09
N ILE A 97 -19.46 -24.23 -18.92
CA ILE A 97 -20.16 -24.41 -17.64
C ILE A 97 -21.25 -23.33 -17.46
N ARG A 98 -20.94 -22.07 -17.78
CA ARG A 98 -21.90 -20.95 -17.74
C ARG A 98 -23.05 -21.10 -18.75
N ALA A 99 -22.79 -21.73 -19.89
CA ALA A 99 -23.77 -21.96 -20.96
C ALA A 99 -24.53 -23.29 -20.85
N LYS A 100 -24.25 -24.13 -19.85
CA LYS A 100 -24.80 -25.48 -19.67
C LYS A 100 -26.34 -25.55 -19.77
N ASN A 101 -27.04 -24.51 -19.36
CA ASN A 101 -28.50 -24.43 -19.42
C ASN A 101 -29.04 -24.25 -20.85
N GLU A 102 -28.25 -23.71 -21.78
CA GLU A 102 -28.65 -23.44 -23.16
C GLU A 102 -28.50 -24.64 -24.10
N GLY A 103 -27.71 -25.64 -23.71
CA GLY A 103 -27.64 -26.93 -24.38
C GLY A 103 -26.24 -27.54 -24.36
N PRO A 104 -26.07 -28.74 -24.97
CA PRO A 104 -24.75 -29.34 -25.16
C PRO A 104 -23.86 -28.41 -25.99
N ASN A 105 -22.60 -28.26 -25.57
CA ASN A 105 -21.51 -27.57 -26.27
C ASN A 105 -21.81 -26.12 -26.73
N VAL A 106 -22.76 -25.46 -26.08
CA VAL A 106 -22.90 -24.00 -26.14
C VAL A 106 -21.80 -23.39 -25.27
N CYS A 107 -21.30 -22.23 -25.69
CA CYS A 107 -20.34 -21.38 -24.99
C CYS A 107 -21.00 -20.02 -24.73
N ALA A 108 -20.72 -19.42 -23.57
CA ALA A 108 -21.15 -18.08 -23.23
C ALA A 108 -20.00 -17.07 -23.44
N LEU A 109 -20.22 -16.08 -24.30
CA LEU A 109 -19.27 -15.02 -24.63
C LEU A 109 -19.78 -13.67 -24.09
N GLN A 110 -18.86 -12.79 -23.70
CA GLN A 110 -19.19 -11.38 -23.43
C GLN A 110 -18.98 -10.55 -24.70
N HIS A 111 -20.04 -9.91 -25.16
CA HIS A 111 -20.07 -9.00 -26.30
C HIS A 111 -20.11 -7.54 -25.80
N VAL A 112 -19.20 -6.71 -26.31
CA VAL A 112 -18.99 -5.34 -25.81
C VAL A 112 -19.91 -4.37 -26.55
N MET A 113 -20.89 -3.81 -25.84
CA MET A 113 -21.97 -3.01 -26.44
C MET A 113 -21.43 -1.82 -27.24
N GLY A 114 -21.85 -1.71 -28.50
CA GLY A 114 -21.41 -0.66 -29.43
C GLY A 114 -20.19 -1.02 -30.28
N THR A 115 -19.67 -2.25 -30.19
CA THR A 115 -18.56 -2.76 -31.01
C THR A 115 -18.94 -4.12 -31.62
N LYS A 116 -18.18 -4.65 -32.59
CA LYS A 116 -18.32 -6.06 -33.03
C LYS A 116 -17.72 -7.08 -32.03
N LYS A 117 -16.98 -6.63 -31.02
CA LYS A 117 -16.06 -7.46 -30.23
C LYS A 117 -16.77 -8.46 -29.32
N LYS A 118 -16.20 -9.67 -29.23
CA LYS A 118 -16.65 -10.80 -28.40
C LYS A 118 -15.45 -11.43 -27.69
N TYR A 119 -15.60 -11.78 -26.42
CA TYR A 119 -14.54 -12.36 -25.60
C TYR A 119 -15.04 -13.57 -24.78
N PHE A 120 -14.27 -14.66 -24.78
CA PHE A 120 -14.33 -15.66 -23.72
C PHE A 120 -13.66 -15.05 -22.47
N SER A 121 -14.41 -14.86 -21.38
CA SER A 121 -13.95 -13.99 -20.29
C SER A 121 -13.70 -14.71 -18.96
N THR A 122 -12.70 -14.22 -18.22
CA THR A 122 -12.39 -14.66 -16.85
C THR A 122 -13.60 -14.54 -15.92
N CYS A 123 -13.61 -15.29 -14.81
CA CYS A 123 -14.69 -15.17 -13.82
C CYS A 123 -14.79 -13.75 -13.22
N LYS A 124 -13.65 -13.04 -13.06
CA LYS A 124 -13.59 -11.65 -12.60
C LYS A 124 -14.30 -10.70 -13.58
N SER A 125 -13.94 -10.76 -14.87
CA SER A 125 -14.56 -9.94 -15.93
C SER A 125 -16.05 -10.26 -16.13
N TRP A 126 -16.44 -11.51 -15.96
CA TRP A 126 -17.83 -11.97 -16.07
C TRP A 126 -18.76 -11.25 -15.07
N TYR A 127 -18.39 -11.22 -13.79
CA TYR A 127 -19.22 -10.59 -12.75
C TYR A 127 -19.23 -9.07 -12.83
N ASN A 128 -18.17 -8.43 -13.31
CA ASN A 128 -18.15 -6.99 -13.55
C ASN A 128 -19.17 -6.51 -14.59
N LYS A 129 -19.61 -7.41 -15.50
CA LYS A 129 -20.54 -7.11 -16.63
C LYS A 129 -20.05 -5.94 -17.51
N SER A 130 -18.76 -5.69 -17.52
CA SER A 130 -18.10 -4.66 -18.33
C SER A 130 -16.73 -5.12 -18.80
N ILE A 131 -16.34 -4.63 -19.97
CA ILE A 131 -15.02 -4.79 -20.60
C ILE A 131 -14.65 -3.42 -21.14
N CYS A 132 -13.44 -2.95 -20.87
CA CYS A 132 -12.98 -1.61 -21.26
C CYS A 132 -14.01 -0.50 -20.99
N GLY A 133 -14.48 -0.38 -19.73
CA GLY A 133 -15.48 0.62 -19.31
C GLY A 133 -16.90 0.46 -19.87
N LYS A 134 -17.09 -0.23 -21.00
CA LYS A 134 -18.40 -0.43 -21.64
C LYS A 134 -19.13 -1.63 -21.05
N LYS A 135 -20.47 -1.56 -21.04
CA LYS A 135 -21.32 -2.69 -20.62
C LYS A 135 -21.14 -3.86 -21.59
N ALA A 136 -21.01 -5.07 -21.06
CA ALA A 136 -20.93 -6.29 -21.83
C ALA A 136 -22.20 -7.12 -21.65
N VAL A 137 -22.84 -7.50 -22.76
CA VAL A 137 -23.97 -8.45 -22.77
C VAL A 137 -23.48 -9.86 -22.99
N ILE A 138 -24.26 -10.85 -22.57
CA ILE A 138 -23.94 -12.26 -22.75
C ILE A 138 -24.56 -12.72 -24.07
N LEU A 139 -23.74 -13.30 -24.95
CA LEU A 139 -24.17 -14.07 -26.11
C LEU A 139 -23.91 -15.55 -25.88
N TYR A 140 -24.69 -16.39 -26.54
CA TYR A 140 -24.57 -17.85 -26.50
C TYR A 140 -24.38 -18.35 -27.93
N GLU A 141 -23.24 -18.98 -28.17
CA GLU A 141 -22.80 -19.46 -29.50
C GLU A 141 -22.24 -20.88 -29.36
N CYS A 142 -22.09 -21.61 -30.46
CA CYS A 142 -21.42 -22.92 -30.39
C CYS A 142 -19.95 -22.76 -29.99
N CYS A 143 -19.46 -23.64 -29.12
CA CYS A 143 -18.04 -23.70 -28.81
C CYS A 143 -17.23 -24.10 -30.05
N PRO A 144 -15.94 -23.72 -30.14
CA PRO A 144 -15.06 -24.16 -31.22
C PRO A 144 -15.08 -25.70 -31.38
N GLY A 145 -15.19 -26.16 -32.64
CA GLY A 145 -15.37 -27.57 -33.00
C GLY A 145 -16.80 -28.12 -32.89
N TYR A 146 -17.83 -27.32 -32.59
CA TYR A 146 -19.22 -27.77 -32.51
C TYR A 146 -20.17 -26.92 -33.36
N MET A 147 -21.30 -27.51 -33.76
CA MET A 147 -22.35 -26.85 -34.54
C MET A 147 -23.75 -27.20 -34.04
N GLN A 148 -24.72 -26.33 -34.33
CA GLN A 148 -26.14 -26.57 -34.12
C GLN A 148 -26.69 -27.53 -35.19
N LEU A 149 -27.75 -28.28 -34.83
CA LEU A 149 -28.57 -29.04 -35.77
C LEU A 149 -30.00 -28.50 -35.75
N ASP A 150 -30.67 -28.51 -36.90
CA ASP A 150 -32.03 -28.01 -37.03
C ASP A 150 -33.00 -28.73 -36.09
N GLY A 151 -33.87 -27.95 -35.42
CA GLY A 151 -34.81 -28.45 -34.41
C GLY A 151 -34.17 -28.92 -33.10
N MET A 152 -32.85 -28.94 -32.95
CA MET A 152 -32.17 -29.33 -31.71
C MET A 152 -31.72 -28.12 -30.88
N ARG A 153 -31.73 -28.30 -29.55
CA ARG A 153 -31.25 -27.28 -28.60
C ARG A 153 -29.74 -27.36 -28.44
N GLY A 154 -29.08 -26.20 -28.50
CA GLY A 154 -27.63 -26.07 -28.37
C GLY A 154 -26.87 -26.64 -29.58
N CYS A 155 -25.66 -27.13 -29.34
CA CYS A 155 -24.71 -27.56 -30.37
C CYS A 155 -24.36 -29.05 -30.18
N PRO A 156 -25.30 -29.97 -30.48
CA PRO A 156 -25.13 -31.40 -30.22
C PRO A 156 -24.13 -32.07 -31.18
N ALA A 157 -23.90 -31.49 -32.36
CA ALA A 157 -22.96 -32.02 -33.34
C ALA A 157 -21.55 -31.45 -33.16
N VAL A 158 -20.55 -32.29 -33.41
CA VAL A 158 -19.18 -31.84 -33.70
C VAL A 158 -19.19 -31.31 -35.13
N SER A 159 -18.52 -30.18 -35.38
CA SER A 159 -18.39 -29.62 -36.73
C SER A 159 -17.69 -30.63 -37.66
N PRO A 160 -18.08 -30.74 -38.94
CA PRO A 160 -17.40 -31.62 -39.87
C PRO A 160 -15.93 -31.23 -40.01
N ILE A 161 -15.04 -32.23 -40.09
CA ILE A 161 -13.63 -31.99 -40.41
C ILE A 161 -13.44 -32.08 -41.93
N ASP A 162 -12.84 -31.04 -42.50
CA ASP A 162 -12.34 -31.03 -43.87
C ASP A 162 -10.85 -30.66 -43.87
N ASN A 163 -10.22 -30.61 -45.04
CA ASN A 163 -8.90 -30.03 -45.24
C ASN A 163 -8.87 -28.52 -44.87
N VAL A 164 -7.68 -27.96 -44.63
CA VAL A 164 -7.52 -26.58 -44.14
C VAL A 164 -8.19 -25.53 -45.04
N TYR A 165 -8.25 -25.73 -46.37
CA TYR A 165 -9.00 -24.83 -47.26
C TYR A 165 -10.53 -24.94 -47.08
N GLY A 166 -11.06 -26.15 -46.94
CA GLY A 166 -12.50 -26.37 -46.67
C GLY A 166 -12.94 -25.80 -45.33
N THR A 167 -12.10 -25.97 -44.30
CA THR A 167 -12.33 -25.42 -42.96
C THR A 167 -12.45 -23.88 -42.94
N LEU A 168 -11.94 -23.15 -43.96
CA LEU A 168 -12.12 -21.69 -44.03
C LEU A 168 -13.60 -21.26 -44.15
N ASP A 169 -14.45 -21.96 -44.91
CA ASP A 169 -15.88 -21.64 -44.98
C ASP A 169 -16.62 -22.06 -43.69
N LEU A 170 -16.23 -23.20 -43.10
CA LEU A 170 -16.76 -23.68 -41.81
C LEU A 170 -16.51 -22.71 -40.65
N VAL A 171 -15.45 -21.89 -40.72
CA VAL A 171 -15.16 -20.82 -39.74
C VAL A 171 -15.54 -19.42 -40.23
N HIS A 172 -16.20 -19.33 -41.39
CA HIS A 172 -16.67 -18.09 -42.03
C HIS A 172 -15.57 -17.06 -42.32
N ALA A 173 -14.41 -17.53 -42.79
CA ALA A 173 -13.32 -16.72 -43.32
C ALA A 173 -13.33 -16.77 -44.87
N LYS A 174 -14.43 -16.31 -45.48
CA LYS A 174 -14.73 -16.51 -46.91
C LYS A 174 -13.85 -15.66 -47.81
N ILE A 175 -13.49 -14.45 -47.38
CA ILE A 175 -12.53 -13.59 -48.09
C ILE A 175 -11.14 -14.24 -48.08
N THR A 176 -10.72 -14.82 -46.94
CA THR A 176 -9.49 -15.62 -46.88
C THR A 176 -9.54 -16.82 -47.84
N GLN A 177 -10.66 -17.54 -47.91
CA GLN A 177 -10.84 -18.67 -48.84
C GLN A 177 -10.76 -18.22 -50.31
N GLN A 178 -11.43 -17.12 -50.66
CA GLN A 178 -11.38 -16.50 -51.99
C GLN A 178 -9.96 -16.08 -52.38
N TYR A 179 -9.15 -15.57 -51.44
CA TYR A 179 -7.76 -15.22 -51.68
C TYR A 179 -6.83 -16.44 -51.78
N VAL A 180 -7.12 -17.55 -51.09
CA VAL A 180 -6.42 -18.84 -51.29
C VAL A 180 -6.66 -19.41 -52.70
N ASP A 181 -7.86 -19.21 -53.26
CA ASP A 181 -8.16 -19.56 -54.64
C ASP A 181 -7.44 -18.65 -55.65
N GLN A 182 -7.44 -17.34 -55.43
CA GLN A 182 -6.77 -16.37 -56.31
C GLN A 182 -5.23 -16.51 -56.30
N SER A 183 -4.64 -16.87 -55.17
CA SER A 183 -3.18 -17.01 -55.02
C SER A 183 -2.60 -18.33 -55.53
N ASN A 184 -3.41 -19.24 -56.09
CA ASN A 184 -3.04 -20.63 -56.41
C ASN A 184 -2.59 -21.46 -55.20
N LEU A 185 -2.91 -21.05 -53.98
CA LEU A 185 -2.51 -21.72 -52.73
C LEU A 185 -3.36 -22.96 -52.40
N LYS A 186 -4.59 -23.03 -52.96
CA LYS A 186 -5.55 -24.13 -52.79
C LYS A 186 -4.96 -25.56 -52.85
N PRO A 187 -4.11 -25.94 -53.84
CA PRO A 187 -3.64 -27.33 -53.96
C PRO A 187 -2.78 -27.79 -52.77
N GLN A 188 -2.05 -26.87 -52.14
CA GLN A 188 -1.24 -27.14 -50.95
C GLN A 188 -2.11 -27.31 -49.70
N MET A 189 -3.15 -26.47 -49.55
CA MET A 189 -4.07 -26.51 -48.42
C MET A 189 -5.08 -27.67 -48.47
N VAL A 190 -5.32 -28.24 -49.66
CA VAL A 190 -6.07 -29.50 -49.85
C VAL A 190 -5.14 -30.73 -49.78
N GLY A 191 -3.85 -30.57 -50.11
CA GLY A 191 -2.87 -31.64 -50.22
C GLY A 191 -2.39 -32.26 -48.89
N ALA A 192 -1.54 -33.27 -49.01
CA ALA A 192 -0.97 -33.96 -47.85
C ALA A 192 0.02 -33.06 -47.08
N GLY A 193 -0.21 -32.89 -45.79
CA GLY A 193 0.61 -32.05 -44.92
C GLY A 193 0.07 -31.99 -43.49
N SER A 194 0.62 -31.08 -42.69
CA SER A 194 0.17 -30.77 -41.32
C SER A 194 0.36 -29.28 -41.08
N TYR A 195 -0.67 -28.48 -41.30
CA TYR A 195 -0.57 -27.02 -41.32
C TYR A 195 -1.25 -26.36 -40.12
N THR A 196 -0.83 -25.15 -39.79
CA THR A 196 -1.64 -24.18 -39.04
C THR A 196 -1.91 -22.99 -39.96
N MET A 197 -3.16 -22.55 -40.05
CA MET A 197 -3.55 -21.33 -40.75
C MET A 197 -4.14 -20.33 -39.76
N PHE A 198 -3.50 -19.17 -39.62
CA PHE A 198 -4.05 -18.01 -38.91
C PHE A 198 -4.92 -17.22 -39.89
N ALA A 199 -6.14 -17.69 -40.16
CA ALA A 199 -7.02 -17.09 -41.15
C ALA A 199 -7.57 -15.75 -40.66
N PRO A 200 -7.33 -14.60 -41.33
CA PRO A 200 -8.04 -13.37 -40.98
C PRO A 200 -9.55 -13.56 -41.19
N SER A 201 -10.35 -12.96 -40.30
CA SER A 201 -11.80 -12.88 -40.50
C SER A 201 -12.15 -12.00 -41.71
N ASP A 202 -13.39 -12.10 -42.18
CA ASP A 202 -13.86 -11.24 -43.28
C ASP A 202 -13.84 -9.75 -42.85
N ASP A 203 -14.21 -9.45 -41.58
CA ASP A 203 -14.02 -8.14 -40.95
C ASP A 203 -12.57 -7.64 -41.05
N ALA A 204 -11.58 -8.49 -40.76
CA ALA A 204 -10.16 -8.13 -40.79
C ALA A 204 -9.67 -7.72 -42.19
N TRP A 205 -10.28 -8.26 -43.25
CA TRP A 205 -10.02 -7.85 -44.62
C TRP A 205 -10.78 -6.60 -45.03
N GLU A 206 -11.91 -6.29 -44.42
CA GLU A 206 -12.65 -5.04 -44.62
C GLU A 206 -12.00 -3.84 -43.93
N GLU A 207 -11.43 -4.04 -42.73
CA GLU A 207 -10.69 -3.03 -41.97
C GLU A 207 -9.28 -2.72 -42.53
N LEU A 208 -8.78 -3.53 -43.47
CA LEU A 208 -7.48 -3.30 -44.10
C LEU A 208 -7.52 -2.10 -45.06
N ASP A 209 -6.61 -1.14 -44.84
CA ASP A 209 -6.39 0.05 -45.67
C ASP A 209 -6.50 -0.25 -47.19
N PRO A 210 -7.34 0.51 -47.95
CA PRO A 210 -7.55 0.28 -49.37
C PRO A 210 -6.27 0.26 -50.21
N THR A 211 -5.25 1.06 -49.88
CA THR A 211 -4.00 1.06 -50.66
C THR A 211 -3.22 -0.24 -50.44
N SER A 212 -3.02 -0.64 -49.18
CA SER A 212 -2.40 -1.90 -48.78
C SER A 212 -3.15 -3.12 -49.35
N LYS A 213 -4.49 -3.08 -49.31
CA LYS A 213 -5.35 -4.13 -49.89
C LYS A 213 -5.21 -4.21 -51.41
N SER A 214 -5.20 -3.07 -52.10
CA SER A 214 -5.05 -3.03 -53.57
C SER A 214 -3.67 -3.48 -54.05
N ALA A 215 -2.61 -3.19 -53.30
CA ALA A 215 -1.25 -3.61 -53.61
C ALA A 215 -1.09 -5.14 -53.49
N MET A 216 -1.60 -5.72 -52.40
CA MET A 216 -1.55 -7.17 -52.13
C MET A 216 -2.44 -7.98 -53.08
N VAL A 217 -3.60 -7.46 -53.49
CA VAL A 217 -4.54 -8.08 -54.45
C VAL A 217 -4.25 -7.63 -55.90
N SER A 218 -3.06 -7.08 -56.17
CA SER A 218 -2.67 -6.63 -57.50
C SER A 218 -2.40 -7.79 -58.47
N ARG A 219 -2.36 -7.49 -59.78
CA ARG A 219 -2.25 -8.48 -60.87
C ARG A 219 -0.86 -9.13 -60.98
N GLY A 220 -0.58 -10.03 -60.04
CA GLY A 220 0.62 -10.87 -60.03
C GLY A 220 0.51 -12.14 -59.18
N ASN A 221 -0.49 -12.23 -58.27
CA ASN A 221 -0.74 -13.31 -57.32
C ASN A 221 0.36 -13.56 -56.27
N THR A 222 1.64 -13.23 -56.56
CA THR A 222 2.79 -13.42 -55.67
C THR A 222 2.64 -12.75 -54.31
N GLU A 223 2.24 -11.49 -54.24
CA GLU A 223 2.10 -10.78 -52.96
C GLU A 223 1.00 -11.39 -52.07
N LEU A 224 -0.12 -11.79 -52.68
CA LEU A 224 -1.21 -12.48 -51.99
C LEU A 224 -0.78 -13.87 -51.50
N TYR A 225 -0.03 -14.60 -52.32
CA TYR A 225 0.55 -15.91 -51.98
C TYR A 225 1.54 -15.79 -50.81
N ASN A 226 2.44 -14.80 -50.86
CA ASN A 226 3.43 -14.51 -49.83
C ASN A 226 2.75 -14.12 -48.51
N ALA A 227 1.78 -13.20 -48.56
CA ALA A 227 1.01 -12.78 -47.40
C ALA A 227 0.27 -13.96 -46.75
N LEU A 228 -0.41 -14.80 -47.53
CA LEU A 228 -1.08 -15.99 -47.01
C LEU A 228 -0.08 -17.04 -46.47
N HIS A 229 1.07 -17.23 -47.12
CA HIS A 229 2.17 -18.06 -46.59
C HIS A 229 2.72 -17.54 -45.25
N TYR A 230 2.71 -16.23 -45.01
CA TYR A 230 3.11 -15.65 -43.72
C TYR A 230 2.07 -15.95 -42.61
N HIS A 231 0.79 -16.12 -42.96
CA HIS A 231 -0.25 -16.59 -42.04
C HIS A 231 -0.23 -18.12 -41.82
N MET A 232 0.63 -18.86 -42.50
CA MET A 232 0.73 -20.32 -42.42
C MET A 232 1.99 -20.80 -41.68
N VAL A 233 1.86 -21.95 -41.00
CA VAL A 233 2.98 -22.69 -40.37
C VAL A 233 2.92 -24.14 -40.84
N ASN A 234 4.08 -24.75 -41.13
CA ASN A 234 4.21 -26.13 -41.63
C ASN A 234 4.06 -27.24 -40.56
N LYS A 235 3.37 -26.93 -39.45
CA LYS A 235 3.03 -27.83 -38.35
C LYS A 235 1.64 -27.46 -37.83
N ARG A 236 0.83 -28.44 -37.43
CA ARG A 236 -0.38 -28.24 -36.63
C ARG A 236 -0.03 -27.81 -35.20
N LEU A 237 -0.51 -26.65 -34.77
CA LEU A 237 -0.31 -26.05 -33.43
C LEU A 237 -1.66 -25.61 -32.87
N LEU A 238 -2.04 -26.11 -31.69
CA LEU A 238 -3.25 -25.71 -30.97
C LEU A 238 -2.95 -24.53 -30.01
N THR A 239 -3.97 -23.87 -29.47
CA THR A 239 -3.80 -22.74 -28.51
C THR A 239 -2.96 -23.08 -27.27
N LYS A 240 -2.89 -24.36 -26.89
CA LYS A 240 -1.99 -24.87 -25.82
C LYS A 240 -0.52 -24.96 -26.22
N ASP A 241 -0.24 -25.05 -27.52
CA ASP A 241 1.11 -25.07 -28.10
C ASP A 241 1.59 -23.63 -28.38
N LEU A 242 0.65 -22.70 -28.56
CA LEU A 242 0.83 -21.24 -28.67
C LEU A 242 1.10 -20.60 -27.30
N LYS A 243 2.31 -20.82 -26.78
CA LYS A 243 2.79 -20.26 -25.50
C LYS A 243 3.11 -18.77 -25.61
N ASN A 244 3.20 -18.07 -24.47
CA ASN A 244 3.66 -16.67 -24.45
C ASN A 244 5.12 -16.56 -24.92
N ASP A 245 5.48 -15.41 -25.50
CA ASP A 245 6.82 -15.11 -26.01
C ASP A 245 7.34 -16.07 -27.09
N LEU A 246 6.47 -16.88 -27.71
CA LEU A 246 6.86 -17.90 -28.67
C LEU A 246 7.04 -17.31 -30.07
N ARG A 247 8.25 -17.41 -30.63
CA ARG A 247 8.51 -17.15 -32.06
C ARG A 247 8.34 -18.45 -32.86
N ILE A 248 7.57 -18.39 -33.95
CA ILE A 248 7.30 -19.53 -34.85
C ILE A 248 7.73 -19.18 -36.28
N GLU A 249 8.49 -20.03 -36.96
CA GLU A 249 8.76 -19.85 -38.41
C GLU A 249 7.45 -20.00 -39.21
N SER A 250 7.05 -18.96 -39.96
CA SER A 250 5.98 -19.08 -40.96
C SER A 250 6.47 -19.82 -42.21
N MET A 251 5.56 -20.10 -43.14
CA MET A 251 5.89 -20.69 -44.43
C MET A 251 6.41 -19.67 -45.45
N TYR A 252 6.25 -18.37 -45.22
CA TYR A 252 6.87 -17.32 -46.03
C TYR A 252 8.31 -17.06 -45.56
N GLU A 253 9.30 -17.53 -46.33
CA GLU A 253 10.75 -17.30 -46.11
C GLU A 253 11.27 -17.63 -44.69
N LYS A 254 10.54 -18.43 -43.89
CA LYS A 254 10.76 -18.62 -42.43
C LYS A 254 10.66 -17.33 -41.61
N GLN A 255 10.09 -16.25 -42.15
CA GLN A 255 9.80 -15.03 -41.40
C GLN A 255 8.97 -15.38 -40.17
N GLY A 256 9.38 -14.91 -39.00
CA GLY A 256 8.79 -15.36 -37.75
C GLY A 256 7.48 -14.66 -37.41
N LEU A 257 6.56 -15.42 -36.83
CA LEU A 257 5.35 -14.96 -36.16
C LEU A 257 5.62 -14.88 -34.65
N HIS A 258 5.18 -13.80 -34.01
CA HIS A 258 5.36 -13.54 -32.58
C HIS A 258 4.06 -13.84 -31.83
N VAL A 259 4.09 -14.80 -30.91
CA VAL A 259 2.90 -15.31 -30.21
C VAL A 259 2.94 -14.97 -28.74
N ASN A 260 1.85 -14.37 -28.25
CA ASN A 260 1.64 -14.05 -26.84
C ASN A 260 0.36 -14.73 -26.34
N HIS A 261 0.38 -15.23 -25.10
CA HIS A 261 -0.73 -15.90 -24.42
C HIS A 261 -0.89 -15.30 -23.03
N TYR A 262 -1.89 -14.45 -22.88
CA TYR A 262 -2.14 -13.66 -21.70
C TYR A 262 -2.92 -14.46 -20.64
N SER A 263 -2.73 -14.12 -19.36
CA SER A 263 -3.36 -14.80 -18.22
C SER A 263 -4.89 -14.74 -18.22
N ASN A 264 -5.48 -13.80 -18.96
CA ASN A 264 -6.92 -13.68 -19.19
C ASN A 264 -7.45 -14.57 -20.35
N GLY A 265 -6.60 -15.43 -20.93
CA GLY A 265 -6.93 -16.37 -22.00
C GLY A 265 -6.84 -15.81 -23.41
N VAL A 266 -6.55 -14.52 -23.59
CA VAL A 266 -6.31 -13.95 -24.93
C VAL A 266 -5.02 -14.54 -25.51
N VAL A 267 -5.08 -14.97 -26.77
CA VAL A 267 -3.92 -15.39 -27.57
C VAL A 267 -3.81 -14.45 -28.77
N THR A 268 -2.61 -13.93 -29.05
CA THR A 268 -2.34 -13.06 -30.20
C THR A 268 -1.15 -13.54 -31.01
N VAL A 269 -1.20 -13.33 -32.33
CA VAL A 269 -0.10 -13.57 -33.28
C VAL A 269 0.20 -12.26 -34.02
N ASN A 270 1.40 -11.71 -33.86
CA ASN A 270 1.73 -10.31 -34.23
C ASN A 270 0.63 -9.32 -33.78
N CYS A 271 0.21 -9.42 -32.51
CA CYS A 271 -0.92 -8.69 -31.91
C CYS A 271 -2.31 -8.86 -32.55
N ALA A 272 -2.47 -9.59 -33.66
CA ALA A 272 -3.79 -10.03 -34.14
C ALA A 272 -4.33 -11.11 -33.20
N ARG A 273 -5.49 -10.89 -32.59
CA ARG A 273 -6.08 -11.79 -31.58
C ARG A 273 -6.82 -12.94 -32.24
N ILE A 274 -6.63 -14.15 -31.72
CA ILE A 274 -7.43 -15.31 -32.11
C ILE A 274 -8.86 -15.14 -31.57
N ILE A 275 -9.83 -15.03 -32.48
CA ILE A 275 -11.28 -14.99 -32.17
C ILE A 275 -11.79 -16.41 -31.95
N HIS A 276 -11.53 -17.32 -32.90
CA HIS A 276 -11.97 -18.70 -32.89
C HIS A 276 -10.77 -19.63 -33.13
N GLY A 277 -10.23 -20.21 -32.06
CA GLY A 277 -9.08 -21.12 -32.14
C GLY A 277 -9.46 -22.59 -32.29
N ASN A 278 -8.47 -23.43 -32.58
CA ASN A 278 -8.53 -24.89 -32.55
C ASN A 278 -9.53 -25.55 -33.52
N GLN A 279 -9.86 -24.92 -34.64
CA GLN A 279 -10.78 -25.50 -35.62
C GLN A 279 -10.03 -26.57 -36.45
N VAL A 280 -10.18 -27.83 -36.06
CA VAL A 280 -9.37 -28.96 -36.55
C VAL A 280 -9.67 -29.27 -38.02
N ALA A 281 -8.61 -29.46 -38.81
CA ALA A 281 -8.68 -29.93 -40.18
C ALA A 281 -8.03 -31.32 -40.33
N THR A 282 -8.37 -32.03 -41.41
CA THR A 282 -7.81 -33.36 -41.74
C THR A 282 -6.30 -33.34 -41.94
N ASN A 283 -5.78 -32.23 -42.50
CA ASN A 283 -4.37 -31.95 -42.73
C ASN A 283 -3.85 -30.73 -41.93
N GLY A 284 -4.49 -30.36 -40.80
CA GLY A 284 -4.03 -29.21 -40.02
C GLY A 284 -4.98 -28.67 -38.94
N VAL A 285 -4.95 -27.35 -38.74
CA VAL A 285 -5.84 -26.58 -37.87
C VAL A 285 -5.97 -25.13 -38.40
N VAL A 286 -7.15 -24.55 -38.25
CA VAL A 286 -7.42 -23.12 -38.49
C VAL A 286 -7.63 -22.39 -37.16
N HIS A 287 -7.08 -21.20 -37.05
CA HIS A 287 -7.42 -20.21 -36.03
C HIS A 287 -7.86 -18.93 -36.74
N VAL A 288 -9.07 -18.43 -36.44
CA VAL A 288 -9.53 -17.14 -37.00
C VAL A 288 -8.92 -16.00 -36.20
N VAL A 289 -8.23 -15.07 -36.86
CA VAL A 289 -7.61 -13.88 -36.25
C VAL A 289 -8.32 -12.59 -36.65
N ASP A 290 -8.28 -11.58 -35.77
CA ASP A 290 -9.02 -10.32 -35.95
C ASP A 290 -8.37 -9.28 -36.87
N ARG A 291 -7.13 -9.50 -37.32
CA ARG A 291 -6.39 -8.59 -38.20
C ARG A 291 -5.52 -9.36 -39.19
N VAL A 292 -5.28 -8.78 -40.36
CA VAL A 292 -4.32 -9.31 -41.35
C VAL A 292 -2.90 -9.09 -40.82
N ILE A 293 -2.19 -10.19 -40.60
CA ILE A 293 -0.84 -10.24 -40.02
C ILE A 293 0.18 -9.80 -41.08
N ARG A 294 0.95 -8.74 -40.80
CA ARG A 294 2.00 -8.20 -41.67
C ARG A 294 3.38 -8.66 -41.20
N VAL A 295 4.30 -8.86 -42.15
CA VAL A 295 5.69 -9.26 -41.89
C VAL A 295 6.39 -8.20 -41.06
N VAL A 296 7.09 -8.61 -40.00
CA VAL A 296 7.88 -7.74 -39.12
C VAL A 296 9.36 -8.11 -39.17
N SER A 297 10.19 -7.13 -39.52
CA SER A 297 11.66 -7.24 -39.62
C SER A 297 12.36 -6.17 -38.76
N GLN A 298 11.88 -4.93 -38.84
CA GLN A 298 12.32 -3.78 -38.05
C GLN A 298 12.19 -4.02 -36.53
N THR A 299 13.21 -3.64 -35.78
CA THR A 299 13.23 -3.50 -34.32
C THR A 299 12.48 -2.25 -33.86
N ILE A 300 12.33 -2.04 -32.54
CA ILE A 300 11.83 -0.78 -31.99
C ILE A 300 12.72 0.41 -32.42
N GLN A 301 14.04 0.25 -32.36
CA GLN A 301 14.97 1.30 -32.77
C GLN A 301 14.85 1.65 -34.27
N ASP A 302 14.67 0.67 -35.16
CA ASP A 302 14.47 0.92 -36.60
C ASP A 302 13.22 1.76 -36.89
N VAL A 303 12.13 1.53 -36.13
CA VAL A 303 10.89 2.32 -36.24
C VAL A 303 11.07 3.73 -35.69
N ILE A 304 11.85 3.91 -34.61
CA ILE A 304 12.20 5.24 -34.08
C ILE A 304 13.10 6.01 -35.07
N GLN A 305 14.02 5.32 -35.75
CA GLN A 305 14.86 5.91 -36.80
C GLN A 305 14.06 6.38 -38.02
N THR A 306 13.08 5.59 -38.46
CA THR A 306 12.34 5.83 -39.71
C THR A 306 11.05 6.66 -39.55
N ASN A 307 10.52 6.82 -38.33
CA ASN A 307 9.31 7.61 -38.10
C ASN A 307 9.61 9.09 -37.81
N GLU A 308 8.99 10.00 -38.56
CA GLU A 308 9.11 11.45 -38.39
C GLU A 308 8.42 11.96 -37.12
N ASP A 309 7.29 11.35 -36.72
CA ASP A 309 6.55 11.68 -35.49
C ASP A 309 7.36 11.41 -34.20
N LEU A 310 8.49 10.68 -34.30
CA LEU A 310 9.35 10.26 -33.19
C LEU A 310 10.76 10.92 -33.23
N ALA A 311 10.92 12.01 -33.98
CA ALA A 311 12.19 12.73 -34.08
C ALA A 311 12.77 13.17 -32.73
N SER A 312 11.96 13.73 -31.83
CA SER A 312 12.41 14.12 -30.48
C SER A 312 12.81 12.91 -29.63
N LEU A 313 12.03 11.82 -29.69
CA LEU A 313 12.34 10.57 -28.99
C LEU A 313 13.67 9.97 -29.47
N ARG A 314 13.93 10.00 -30.78
CA ARG A 314 15.17 9.52 -31.41
C ARG A 314 16.41 10.28 -30.93
N GLU A 315 16.30 11.60 -30.81
CA GLU A 315 17.37 12.47 -30.31
C GLU A 315 17.68 12.17 -28.83
N ILE A 316 16.65 12.18 -27.97
CA ILE A 316 16.81 11.91 -26.53
C ILE A 316 17.40 10.51 -26.32
N ALA A 317 16.87 9.48 -27.00
CA ALA A 317 17.37 8.10 -26.88
C ALA A 317 18.83 7.94 -27.34
N GLY A 318 19.28 8.77 -28.30
CA GLY A 318 20.69 8.86 -28.69
C GLY A 318 21.56 9.49 -27.60
N ASN A 319 21.12 10.60 -27.02
CA ASN A 319 21.86 11.33 -25.98
C ASN A 319 22.08 10.52 -24.69
N VAL A 320 21.19 9.56 -24.38
CA VAL A 320 21.29 8.67 -23.22
C VAL A 320 21.70 7.22 -23.55
N GLY A 321 22.07 6.93 -24.81
CA GLY A 321 22.58 5.60 -25.21
C GLY A 321 21.56 4.45 -25.23
N LEU A 322 20.26 4.71 -25.08
CA LEU A 322 19.22 3.66 -25.08
C LEU A 322 18.96 3.04 -26.47
N GLN A 323 19.57 3.57 -27.52
CA GLN A 323 19.43 3.06 -28.89
C GLN A 323 19.85 1.59 -29.05
N ASP A 324 20.90 1.16 -28.34
CA ASP A 324 21.38 -0.22 -28.37
C ASP A 324 20.36 -1.16 -27.73
N GLN A 325 19.87 -0.84 -26.52
CA GLN A 325 18.84 -1.61 -25.81
C GLN A 325 17.53 -1.72 -26.62
N LEU A 326 17.15 -0.68 -27.37
CA LEU A 326 15.96 -0.70 -28.25
C LEU A 326 16.18 -1.51 -29.55
N SER A 327 17.42 -1.88 -29.85
CA SER A 327 17.82 -2.76 -30.95
C SER A 327 18.00 -4.23 -30.51
N GLU A 328 18.22 -4.49 -29.23
CA GLU A 328 18.50 -5.84 -28.72
C GLU A 328 17.30 -6.80 -28.90
N PRO A 329 17.54 -8.11 -29.11
CA PRO A 329 16.49 -9.13 -29.13
C PRO A 329 15.80 -9.22 -27.76
N GLY A 330 14.50 -8.98 -27.74
CA GLY A 330 13.72 -8.92 -26.50
C GLY A 330 12.21 -8.96 -26.75
N HIS A 331 11.46 -8.65 -25.68
CA HIS A 331 10.00 -8.78 -25.63
C HIS A 331 9.40 -7.51 -25.04
N TYR A 332 9.60 -6.38 -25.72
CA TYR A 332 9.32 -5.06 -25.15
C TYR A 332 7.92 -4.51 -25.47
N THR A 333 7.42 -3.61 -24.62
CA THR A 333 6.37 -2.63 -25.00
C THR A 333 6.90 -1.22 -24.79
N LEU A 334 6.96 -0.43 -25.86
CA LEU A 334 7.29 1.00 -25.79
C LEU A 334 6.03 1.83 -25.98
N PHE A 335 5.69 2.66 -25.00
CA PHE A 335 4.76 3.76 -25.18
C PHE A 335 5.54 4.96 -25.73
N ALA A 336 5.62 5.11 -27.05
CA ALA A 336 6.51 6.09 -27.68
C ALA A 336 5.88 7.50 -27.70
N PRO A 337 6.43 8.48 -26.97
CA PRO A 337 5.96 9.86 -27.04
C PRO A 337 6.32 10.49 -28.37
N THR A 338 5.34 11.13 -29.00
CA THR A 338 5.52 11.89 -30.24
C THR A 338 6.20 13.23 -30.00
N ASN A 339 6.70 13.87 -31.06
CA ASN A 339 7.20 15.25 -31.01
C ASN A 339 6.17 16.18 -30.32
N LYS A 340 4.89 16.03 -30.69
CA LYS A 340 3.74 16.75 -30.10
C LYS A 340 3.50 16.45 -28.61
N ALA A 341 3.94 15.30 -28.11
CA ALA A 341 3.92 15.01 -26.68
C ALA A 341 4.96 15.84 -25.92
N PHE A 342 6.16 16.01 -26.47
CA PHE A 342 7.21 16.87 -25.91
C PHE A 342 6.89 18.37 -26.07
N GLU A 343 6.24 18.77 -27.17
CA GLU A 343 5.75 20.15 -27.39
C GLU A 343 4.70 20.61 -26.36
N LYS A 344 3.95 19.66 -25.76
CA LYS A 344 2.97 19.93 -24.70
C LYS A 344 3.58 20.07 -23.29
N LEU A 345 4.86 19.78 -23.10
CA LEU A 345 5.50 19.94 -21.79
C LEU A 345 5.65 21.43 -21.45
N ASP A 346 5.25 21.81 -20.25
CA ASP A 346 5.54 23.14 -19.71
C ASP A 346 7.03 23.44 -19.79
N LYS A 347 7.37 24.68 -20.18
CA LYS A 347 8.76 25.06 -20.43
C LYS A 347 9.69 24.70 -19.27
N ASN A 348 9.27 24.95 -18.03
CA ASN A 348 10.07 24.64 -16.84
C ASN A 348 10.31 23.12 -16.70
N VAL A 349 9.28 22.30 -16.88
CA VAL A 349 9.38 20.83 -16.84
C VAL A 349 10.27 20.33 -17.97
N ARG A 350 10.09 20.84 -19.18
CA ARG A 350 10.89 20.48 -20.36
C ARG A 350 12.36 20.84 -20.16
N ASP A 351 12.65 22.04 -19.68
CA ASP A 351 14.02 22.51 -19.47
C ASP A 351 14.67 21.80 -18.25
N ARG A 352 13.88 21.41 -17.23
CA ARG A 352 14.27 20.52 -16.10
C ARG A 352 14.67 19.13 -16.58
N LEU A 353 13.83 18.50 -17.42
CA LEU A 353 14.10 17.17 -17.98
C LEU A 353 15.31 17.19 -18.93
N MET A 354 15.38 18.16 -19.85
CA MET A 354 16.46 18.26 -20.84
C MET A 354 17.81 18.70 -20.25
N GLY A 355 17.85 19.13 -18.98
CA GLY A 355 19.06 19.53 -18.28
C GLY A 355 19.89 18.37 -17.70
N ASP A 356 19.32 17.17 -17.56
CA ASP A 356 19.99 16.03 -16.92
C ASP A 356 19.74 14.70 -17.67
N ASN A 357 20.81 14.14 -18.25
CA ASN A 357 20.76 12.88 -18.98
C ASN A 357 20.32 11.69 -18.10
N THR A 358 20.55 11.70 -16.79
CA THR A 358 20.11 10.62 -15.89
C THR A 358 18.59 10.65 -15.71
N VAL A 359 18.00 11.84 -15.67
CA VAL A 359 16.55 12.05 -15.63
C VAL A 359 15.92 11.68 -16.98
N LEU A 360 16.57 12.00 -18.10
CA LEU A 360 16.14 11.54 -19.43
C LEU A 360 16.20 10.02 -19.60
N GLU A 361 17.23 9.36 -19.06
CA GLU A 361 17.36 7.89 -19.11
C GLU A 361 16.25 7.21 -18.29
N ALA A 362 16.01 7.67 -17.06
CA ALA A 362 14.91 7.22 -16.21
C ALA A 362 13.54 7.48 -16.87
N LEU A 363 13.33 8.66 -17.44
CA LEU A 363 12.12 9.03 -18.16
C LEU A 363 11.85 8.07 -19.32
N LEU A 364 12.83 7.78 -20.18
CA LEU A 364 12.64 6.85 -21.30
C LEU A 364 12.44 5.41 -20.83
N LYS A 365 13.10 4.98 -19.75
CA LYS A 365 12.86 3.67 -19.12
C LYS A 365 11.44 3.55 -18.53
N TYR A 366 10.85 4.64 -18.03
CA TYR A 366 9.45 4.68 -17.57
C TYR A 366 8.42 4.51 -18.71
N HIS A 367 8.81 4.75 -19.97
CA HIS A 367 7.96 4.48 -21.14
C HIS A 367 8.06 3.03 -21.66
N LEU A 368 8.93 2.20 -21.07
CA LEU A 368 9.35 0.91 -21.62
C LEU A 368 9.06 -0.24 -20.63
N LEU A 369 8.40 -1.31 -21.11
CA LEU A 369 8.10 -2.51 -20.33
C LEU A 369 8.89 -3.71 -20.84
N ASN A 370 9.30 -4.60 -19.92
CA ASN A 370 9.95 -5.88 -20.25
C ASN A 370 8.93 -7.01 -20.57
N SER A 371 7.84 -6.68 -21.27
CA SER A 371 6.86 -7.66 -21.77
C SER A 371 6.04 -7.07 -22.93
N VAL A 372 5.54 -7.91 -23.85
CA VAL A 372 4.72 -7.45 -24.99
C VAL A 372 3.24 -7.36 -24.61
N GLN A 373 2.67 -6.15 -24.61
CA GLN A 373 1.28 -5.87 -24.25
C GLN A 373 0.50 -5.41 -25.49
N CYS A 374 -0.01 -6.37 -26.26
CA CYS A 374 -0.89 -6.12 -27.41
C CYS A 374 -2.24 -5.56 -26.94
N SER A 375 -2.83 -4.61 -27.67
CA SER A 375 -4.00 -3.85 -27.19
C SER A 375 -5.24 -4.72 -26.95
N GLU A 376 -5.44 -5.77 -27.76
CA GLU A 376 -6.56 -6.71 -27.64
C GLU A 376 -6.43 -7.68 -26.44
N ALA A 377 -5.29 -7.67 -25.74
CA ALA A 377 -5.12 -8.36 -24.47
C ALA A 377 -5.60 -7.54 -23.26
N ILE A 378 -5.71 -6.21 -23.39
CA ILE A 378 -6.11 -5.31 -22.30
C ILE A 378 -7.64 -5.24 -22.27
N LEU A 379 -8.24 -5.90 -21.27
CA LEU A 379 -9.70 -5.97 -21.08
C LEU A 379 -10.19 -5.14 -19.88
N ALA A 380 -9.28 -4.78 -18.98
CA ALA A 380 -9.48 -3.98 -17.78
C ALA A 380 -8.13 -3.46 -17.26
N GLY A 381 -8.16 -2.39 -16.45
CA GLY A 381 -6.99 -1.82 -15.79
C GLY A 381 -6.14 -2.86 -15.04
N SER A 382 -4.87 -2.90 -15.38
CA SER A 382 -3.86 -3.84 -14.88
C SER A 382 -2.53 -3.11 -14.70
N VAL A 383 -1.78 -3.43 -13.63
CA VAL A 383 -0.55 -2.72 -13.25
C VAL A 383 0.68 -3.46 -13.76
N TYR A 384 1.64 -2.71 -14.31
CA TYR A 384 2.88 -3.22 -14.91
C TYR A 384 4.08 -2.42 -14.43
N GLU A 385 5.18 -3.12 -14.14
CA GLU A 385 6.47 -2.55 -13.79
C GLU A 385 7.22 -2.10 -15.06
N THR A 386 7.74 -0.87 -15.05
CA THR A 386 8.53 -0.29 -16.15
C THR A 386 10.03 -0.59 -15.95
N LEU A 387 10.86 -0.33 -16.96
CA LEU A 387 12.32 -0.47 -16.82
C LEU A 387 12.98 0.59 -15.91
N GLU A 388 12.22 1.57 -15.42
CA GLU A 388 12.66 2.49 -14.36
C GLU A 388 12.40 1.92 -12.94
N GLY A 389 11.51 0.91 -12.84
CA GLY A 389 11.09 0.27 -11.59
C GLY A 389 9.76 0.80 -11.04
N SER A 390 9.36 2.02 -11.38
CA SER A 390 8.01 2.52 -11.10
C SER A 390 6.97 1.79 -11.94
N ASN A 391 5.73 1.77 -11.43
CA ASN A 391 4.61 1.10 -12.08
C ASN A 391 3.79 2.07 -12.95
N ILE A 392 3.14 1.53 -13.98
CA ILE A 392 2.05 2.16 -14.73
C ILE A 392 0.80 1.27 -14.70
N GLU A 393 -0.39 1.88 -14.75
CA GLU A 393 -1.63 1.14 -15.03
C GLU A 393 -1.95 1.20 -16.53
N ILE A 394 -2.04 0.04 -17.18
CA ILE A 394 -2.54 -0.06 -18.56
C ILE A 394 -3.99 -0.55 -18.51
N GLY A 395 -4.88 0.19 -19.15
CA GLY A 395 -6.32 -0.09 -19.21
C GLY A 395 -6.91 0.23 -20.57
N CYS A 396 -8.24 0.34 -20.61
CA CYS A 396 -8.97 0.67 -21.84
C CYS A 396 -10.35 1.26 -21.51
N ASP A 397 -10.84 2.17 -22.35
CA ASP A 397 -12.25 2.60 -22.39
C ASP A 397 -12.77 2.62 -23.84
N GLY A 398 -13.69 1.71 -24.14
CA GLY A 398 -14.04 1.37 -25.51
C GLY A 398 -12.88 0.65 -26.21
N GLU A 399 -12.43 1.20 -27.32
CA GLU A 399 -11.37 0.63 -28.17
C GLU A 399 -10.01 1.33 -27.99
N SER A 400 -10.01 2.47 -27.29
CA SER A 400 -8.84 3.22 -26.85
C SER A 400 -8.17 2.52 -25.66
N LEU A 401 -6.86 2.33 -25.75
CA LEU A 401 -6.03 2.04 -24.56
C LEU A 401 -5.96 3.29 -23.67
N THR A 402 -5.80 3.05 -22.38
CA THR A 402 -5.47 4.08 -21.39
C THR A 402 -4.16 3.75 -20.69
N VAL A 403 -3.37 4.77 -20.37
CA VAL A 403 -2.18 4.65 -19.51
C VAL A 403 -2.36 5.59 -18.33
N ASN A 404 -2.23 5.07 -17.11
CA ASN A 404 -2.56 5.75 -15.86
C ASN A 404 -3.98 6.38 -15.88
N GLY A 405 -4.94 5.70 -16.53
CA GLY A 405 -6.31 6.15 -16.74
C GLY A 405 -6.54 7.08 -17.95
N ILE A 406 -5.48 7.67 -18.51
CA ILE A 406 -5.56 8.71 -19.56
C ILE A 406 -5.57 8.08 -20.96
N LYS A 407 -6.46 8.56 -21.84
CA LYS A 407 -6.59 8.13 -23.26
C LYS A 407 -5.54 8.75 -24.18
N MET A 408 -4.26 8.64 -23.84
CA MET A 408 -3.16 9.22 -24.62
C MET A 408 -2.71 8.38 -25.83
N VAL A 409 -3.08 7.09 -25.89
CA VAL A 409 -2.69 6.19 -26.99
C VAL A 409 -3.57 6.43 -28.21
N PHE A 410 -2.99 7.02 -29.27
CA PHE A 410 -3.71 7.35 -30.50
C PHE A 410 -3.40 6.39 -31.67
N LYS A 411 -2.27 5.68 -31.64
CA LYS A 411 -1.92 4.62 -32.60
C LYS A 411 -1.32 3.43 -31.84
N LYS A 412 -1.93 2.25 -31.98
CA LYS A 412 -1.64 1.06 -31.18
C LYS A 412 -1.17 -0.12 -32.04
N ASP A 413 -0.52 -1.09 -31.42
CA ASP A 413 -0.07 -2.34 -32.04
C ASP A 413 0.87 -2.18 -33.25
N ILE A 414 1.84 -1.27 -33.18
CA ILE A 414 2.95 -1.23 -34.15
C ILE A 414 3.95 -2.33 -33.73
N VAL A 415 3.78 -3.52 -34.29
CA VAL A 415 4.59 -4.70 -33.94
C VAL A 415 5.98 -4.62 -34.58
N THR A 416 7.00 -5.00 -33.82
CA THR A 416 8.41 -5.03 -34.24
C THR A 416 9.00 -6.43 -34.00
N SER A 417 10.23 -6.67 -34.47
CA SER A 417 10.94 -7.95 -34.27
C SER A 417 11.39 -8.21 -32.82
N ASN A 418 11.34 -7.19 -31.94
CA ASN A 418 11.69 -7.27 -30.51
C ASN A 418 10.60 -6.70 -29.57
N GLY A 419 9.37 -6.47 -30.05
CA GLY A 419 8.30 -5.96 -29.19
C GLY A 419 7.09 -5.35 -29.90
N VAL A 420 6.45 -4.39 -29.24
CA VAL A 420 5.34 -3.59 -29.76
C VAL A 420 5.48 -2.13 -29.34
N ILE A 421 5.12 -1.21 -30.23
CA ILE A 421 5.06 0.23 -29.97
C ILE A 421 3.61 0.71 -29.98
N HIS A 422 3.24 1.51 -28.98
CA HIS A 422 2.02 2.29 -28.93
C HIS A 422 2.40 3.78 -28.92
N LEU A 423 1.96 4.57 -29.90
CA LEU A 423 2.26 6.01 -29.93
C LEU A 423 1.34 6.76 -28.96
N ILE A 424 1.94 7.63 -28.15
CA ILE A 424 1.22 8.46 -27.17
C ILE A 424 1.36 9.96 -27.47
N ASP A 425 0.31 10.70 -27.11
CA ASP A 425 0.18 12.14 -27.34
C ASP A 425 0.61 13.01 -26.13
N GLN A 426 1.10 12.39 -25.06
CA GLN A 426 1.60 12.98 -23.81
C GLN A 426 2.85 12.22 -23.37
N VAL A 427 3.73 12.86 -22.59
CA VAL A 427 4.92 12.19 -22.03
C VAL A 427 4.55 11.57 -20.67
N LEU A 428 4.90 10.31 -20.46
CA LEU A 428 4.76 9.65 -19.16
C LEU A 428 5.83 10.18 -18.20
N LEU A 429 5.43 11.04 -17.27
CA LEU A 429 6.28 11.47 -16.16
C LEU A 429 6.05 10.54 -14.95
N PRO A 430 7.09 9.84 -14.44
CA PRO A 430 6.97 9.12 -13.17
C PRO A 430 6.76 10.11 -12.02
N ASP A 431 6.07 9.71 -10.96
CA ASP A 431 5.80 10.62 -9.83
C ASP A 431 7.12 11.11 -9.19
N SER A 432 8.18 10.29 -9.19
CA SER A 432 9.54 10.63 -8.75
C SER A 432 10.15 11.85 -9.44
N SER A 433 9.79 12.15 -10.69
CA SER A 433 10.31 13.31 -11.46
C SER A 433 9.44 14.56 -11.35
N LYS A 434 8.29 14.46 -10.67
CA LYS A 434 7.31 15.55 -10.50
C LYS A 434 7.57 16.36 -9.25
N GLU A 435 7.38 17.67 -9.35
CA GLU A 435 7.35 18.54 -8.17
C GLU A 435 6.06 18.32 -7.35
N VAL A 436 6.07 18.68 -6.07
CA VAL A 436 5.00 18.28 -5.14
C VAL A 436 3.61 18.81 -5.52
N MET A 437 3.53 19.96 -6.22
CA MET A 437 2.29 20.50 -6.78
C MET A 437 1.84 19.73 -8.04
N GLU A 438 2.78 19.21 -8.84
CA GLU A 438 2.50 18.38 -10.03
C GLU A 438 1.98 16.97 -9.65
N LEU A 439 2.09 16.56 -8.39
CA LEU A 439 1.52 15.31 -7.87
C LEU A 439 0.00 15.37 -7.66
N ILE A 440 -0.59 16.56 -7.57
CA ILE A 440 -1.99 16.78 -7.19
C ILE A 440 -2.93 16.22 -8.27
N GLY A 441 -3.93 15.42 -7.88
CA GLY A 441 -4.87 14.79 -8.81
C GLY A 441 -6.22 15.52 -8.94
N GLU A 442 -7.05 15.08 -9.89
CA GLU A 442 -8.41 15.61 -10.14
C GLU A 442 -9.26 15.73 -8.87
N SER A 443 -9.12 14.78 -7.94
CA SER A 443 -9.87 14.73 -6.68
C SER A 443 -9.35 15.69 -5.59
N GLN A 444 -8.32 16.49 -5.88
CA GLN A 444 -7.73 17.54 -5.04
C GLN A 444 -7.63 18.91 -5.75
N MET A 445 -8.19 19.09 -6.96
CA MET A 445 -8.08 20.36 -7.72
C MET A 445 -8.53 21.58 -6.90
N MET A 446 -9.62 21.49 -6.12
CA MET A 446 -10.09 22.57 -5.26
C MET A 446 -9.03 23.04 -4.24
N PHE A 447 -8.15 22.14 -3.78
CA PHE A 447 -7.03 22.49 -2.92
C PHE A 447 -5.93 23.20 -3.71
N SER A 448 -5.59 22.72 -4.90
CA SER A 448 -4.58 23.36 -5.78
C SER A 448 -4.98 24.78 -6.18
N ASP A 449 -6.26 24.96 -6.55
CA ASP A 449 -6.80 26.23 -7.02
C ASP A 449 -6.73 27.29 -5.92
N VAL A 450 -7.21 26.97 -4.71
CA VAL A 450 -7.20 27.92 -3.57
C VAL A 450 -5.80 28.13 -2.99
N VAL A 451 -4.91 27.12 -3.01
CA VAL A 451 -3.48 27.30 -2.65
C VAL A 451 -2.80 28.27 -3.62
N SER A 452 -3.17 28.25 -4.90
CA SER A 452 -2.64 29.16 -5.92
C SER A 452 -3.26 30.55 -5.82
N GLU A 453 -4.58 30.67 -5.70
CA GLU A 453 -5.30 31.95 -5.57
C GLU A 453 -4.83 32.76 -4.35
N LEU A 454 -4.56 32.09 -3.22
CA LEU A 454 -4.09 32.75 -2.00
C LEU A 454 -2.57 32.97 -1.96
N GLY A 455 -1.84 32.69 -3.05
CA GLY A 455 -0.39 32.90 -3.17
C GLY A 455 0.45 32.03 -2.22
N LEU A 456 -0.03 30.83 -1.87
CA LEU A 456 0.70 29.89 -1.03
C LEU A 456 1.69 29.04 -1.84
N SER A 457 1.42 28.80 -3.12
CA SER A 457 2.39 28.20 -4.05
C SER A 457 3.62 29.09 -4.28
N GLU A 458 3.45 30.42 -4.33
CA GLU A 458 4.58 31.37 -4.42
C GLU A 458 5.43 31.42 -3.14
N ALA A 459 4.85 31.05 -1.99
CA ALA A 459 5.57 30.92 -0.73
C ALA A 459 6.37 29.60 -0.62
N MET A 460 6.24 28.70 -1.59
CA MET A 460 7.00 27.45 -1.67
C MET A 460 8.27 27.65 -2.52
N GLN A 461 9.44 27.49 -1.91
CA GLN A 461 10.73 27.68 -2.59
C GLN A 461 11.10 26.41 -3.38
N GLN A 462 11.43 26.56 -4.67
CA GLN A 462 11.63 25.45 -5.61
C GLN A 462 12.66 24.40 -5.14
N GLU A 463 13.75 24.84 -4.50
CA GLU A 463 14.83 23.98 -3.98
C GLU A 463 14.54 23.34 -2.61
N THR A 464 13.36 23.58 -2.02
CA THR A 464 13.04 23.11 -0.65
C THR A 464 11.99 21.99 -0.65
N GLU A 465 12.13 21.06 0.30
CA GLU A 465 11.29 19.88 0.40
C GLU A 465 10.00 20.15 1.19
N TYR A 466 8.85 19.78 0.62
CA TYR A 466 7.53 19.97 1.23
C TYR A 466 6.72 18.68 1.36
N THR A 467 5.72 18.69 2.25
CA THR A 467 4.62 17.71 2.21
C THR A 467 3.27 18.41 2.15
N LEU A 468 2.44 18.04 1.17
CA LEU A 468 1.10 18.58 0.98
C LEU A 468 0.05 17.63 1.56
N LEU A 469 -0.71 18.09 2.55
CA LEU A 469 -1.83 17.39 3.18
C LEU A 469 -3.14 17.68 2.42
N ALA A 470 -3.15 17.48 1.11
CA ALA A 470 -4.22 17.93 0.21
C ALA A 470 -5.59 17.27 0.50
N PRO A 471 -6.64 18.02 0.90
CA PRO A 471 -7.97 17.48 1.08
C PRO A 471 -8.63 17.06 -0.23
N LEU A 472 -9.55 16.09 -0.15
CA LEU A 472 -10.50 15.80 -1.22
C LEU A 472 -11.36 17.03 -1.55
N ASN A 473 -11.73 17.25 -2.81
CA ASN A 473 -12.57 18.37 -3.26
C ASN A 473 -13.84 18.57 -2.40
N GLY A 474 -14.47 17.48 -1.95
CA GLY A 474 -15.66 17.52 -1.09
C GLY A 474 -15.44 18.05 0.34
N ALA A 475 -14.22 18.42 0.71
CA ALA A 475 -13.92 19.13 1.96
C ALA A 475 -14.14 20.66 1.86
N PHE A 476 -14.26 21.20 0.63
CA PHE A 476 -14.49 22.61 0.35
C PHE A 476 -15.98 22.86 0.12
N SER A 477 -16.76 22.96 1.20
CA SER A 477 -18.18 23.34 1.13
C SER A 477 -18.34 24.84 0.83
N GLU A 478 -19.56 25.25 0.47
CA GLU A 478 -19.90 26.66 0.26
C GLU A 478 -19.52 27.53 1.48
N ASP A 479 -19.77 27.05 2.70
CA ASP A 479 -19.38 27.73 3.95
C ASP A 479 -17.86 27.95 4.07
N ILE A 480 -17.04 27.03 3.57
CA ILE A 480 -15.56 27.16 3.56
C ILE A 480 -15.13 28.18 2.51
N MET A 481 -15.73 28.12 1.31
CA MET A 481 -15.42 29.06 0.22
C MET A 481 -15.90 30.49 0.50
N LEU A 482 -16.84 30.66 1.43
CA LEU A 482 -17.33 31.96 1.93
C LEU A 482 -16.59 32.47 3.18
N MET A 483 -15.55 31.77 3.67
CA MET A 483 -14.74 32.25 4.79
C MET A 483 -13.87 33.46 4.41
N ASP A 484 -13.50 34.25 5.42
CA ASP A 484 -12.47 35.28 5.26
C ASP A 484 -11.17 34.67 4.70
N GLN A 485 -10.64 35.26 3.63
CA GLN A 485 -9.48 34.74 2.90
C GLN A 485 -8.20 34.64 3.77
N ARG A 486 -8.06 35.47 4.82
CA ARG A 486 -6.91 35.38 5.75
C ARG A 486 -7.06 34.18 6.67
N LEU A 487 -8.27 33.93 7.17
CA LEU A 487 -8.58 32.72 7.95
C LEU A 487 -8.38 31.46 7.09
N LEU A 488 -8.89 31.44 5.86
CA LEU A 488 -8.73 30.32 4.93
C LEU A 488 -7.26 30.09 4.56
N ARG A 489 -6.49 31.16 4.30
CA ARG A 489 -5.03 31.08 4.13
C ARG A 489 -4.34 30.46 5.34
N THR A 490 -4.64 30.94 6.56
CA THR A 490 -4.09 30.38 7.80
C THR A 490 -4.59 28.96 8.14
N ILE A 491 -5.67 28.48 7.51
CA ILE A 491 -6.06 27.06 7.50
C ILE A 491 -5.17 26.27 6.53
N LEU A 492 -5.00 26.73 5.28
CA LEU A 492 -4.20 26.05 4.26
C LEU A 492 -2.69 26.09 4.52
N GLU A 493 -2.18 27.10 5.25
CA GLU A 493 -0.80 27.11 5.80
C GLU A 493 -0.51 25.92 6.73
N ASN A 494 -1.54 25.27 7.29
CA ASN A 494 -1.39 24.02 8.05
C ASN A 494 -1.43 22.75 7.18
N HIS A 495 -1.75 22.88 5.89
CA HIS A 495 -1.79 21.77 4.94
C HIS A 495 -0.49 21.64 4.13
N ILE A 496 0.51 22.49 4.43
CA ILE A 496 1.85 22.48 3.84
C ILE A 496 2.84 22.27 4.99
N LEU A 497 3.69 21.24 4.91
CA LEU A 497 4.73 20.94 5.91
C LEU A 497 6.11 21.28 5.35
N LYS A 498 7.01 21.78 6.19
CA LYS A 498 8.34 22.31 5.82
C LYS A 498 9.42 21.25 5.48
N LEU A 499 9.01 19.98 5.34
CA LEU A 499 9.88 18.84 5.06
C LEU A 499 9.12 17.82 4.20
N LYS A 500 9.83 17.04 3.39
CA LYS A 500 9.31 15.83 2.75
C LYS A 500 9.18 14.71 3.80
N VAL A 501 7.97 14.21 3.96
CA VAL A 501 7.63 13.12 4.88
C VAL A 501 6.87 12.07 4.08
N SER A 502 7.50 10.92 3.87
CA SER A 502 6.85 9.76 3.25
C SER A 502 5.88 9.10 4.23
N LEU A 503 4.86 8.43 3.69
CA LEU A 503 3.89 7.66 4.51
C LEU A 503 4.59 6.59 5.37
N GLY A 504 5.70 6.01 4.88
CA GLY A 504 6.51 5.04 5.62
C GLY A 504 7.34 5.63 6.77
N ASN A 505 7.57 6.95 6.77
CA ASN A 505 8.34 7.66 7.81
C ASN A 505 7.46 8.22 8.94
N LEU A 506 6.13 8.13 8.82
CA LEU A 506 5.20 8.59 9.85
C LEU A 506 5.19 7.63 11.06
N TYR A 507 5.18 8.18 12.28
CA TYR A 507 5.06 7.41 13.52
C TYR A 507 4.03 8.02 14.50
N ASN A 508 3.45 7.18 15.36
CA ASN A 508 2.42 7.61 16.31
C ASN A 508 2.99 8.60 17.34
N GLY A 509 2.31 9.73 17.55
CA GLY A 509 2.76 10.79 18.45
C GLY A 509 3.84 11.71 17.86
N GLN A 510 4.19 11.56 16.58
CA GLN A 510 5.05 12.50 15.87
C GLN A 510 4.41 13.90 15.83
N LEU A 511 5.26 14.93 15.87
CA LEU A 511 4.88 16.32 15.65
C LEU A 511 5.43 16.78 14.30
N LEU A 512 4.56 17.35 13.45
CA LEU A 512 4.90 17.83 12.11
C LEU A 512 4.81 19.36 12.07
N GLU A 513 5.87 20.04 11.61
CA GLU A 513 5.90 21.50 11.50
C GLU A 513 5.33 21.97 10.16
N THR A 514 4.28 22.79 10.26
CA THR A 514 3.58 23.43 9.14
C THR A 514 4.33 24.67 8.63
N LEU A 515 4.02 25.10 7.41
CA LEU A 515 4.56 26.34 6.82
C LEU A 515 4.31 27.54 7.74
N GLY A 516 3.10 27.62 8.30
CA GLY A 516 2.70 28.61 9.33
C GLY A 516 3.32 28.42 10.72
N GLY A 517 4.30 27.53 10.90
CA GLY A 517 5.06 27.35 12.14
C GLY A 517 4.30 26.67 13.29
N LYS A 518 3.10 26.14 13.04
CA LYS A 518 2.32 25.35 14.01
C LYS A 518 2.71 23.87 13.93
N LEU A 519 2.54 23.15 15.04
CA LEU A 519 2.79 21.71 15.12
C LEU A 519 1.47 20.92 15.01
N LEU A 520 1.46 19.87 14.19
CA LEU A 520 0.35 18.91 14.07
C LEU A 520 0.74 17.57 14.69
N ARG A 521 -0.19 16.93 15.41
CA ARG A 521 -0.01 15.60 15.99
C ARG A 521 -0.40 14.51 15.00
N VAL A 522 0.46 13.50 14.83
CA VAL A 522 0.20 12.30 14.04
C VAL A 522 -0.37 11.19 14.92
N PHE A 523 -1.48 10.59 14.47
CA PHE A 523 -2.11 9.44 15.10
C PHE A 523 -2.10 8.26 14.12
N ILE A 524 -1.49 7.14 14.52
CA ILE A 524 -1.44 5.92 13.73
C ILE A 524 -2.26 4.84 14.41
N TYR A 525 -3.29 4.40 13.70
CA TYR A 525 -4.18 3.30 14.06
C TYR A 525 -3.93 2.11 13.14
N ARG A 526 -4.45 0.92 13.47
CA ARG A 526 -4.23 -0.31 12.71
C ARG A 526 -4.60 -0.21 11.22
N THR A 527 -5.60 0.60 10.88
CA THR A 527 -6.17 0.71 9.53
C THR A 527 -6.23 2.14 8.99
N ALA A 528 -5.65 3.11 9.70
CA ALA A 528 -5.75 4.53 9.37
C ALA A 528 -4.57 5.33 9.93
N VAL A 529 -4.13 6.33 9.18
CA VAL A 529 -3.19 7.37 9.63
C VAL A 529 -3.94 8.70 9.59
N CYS A 530 -3.84 9.48 10.66
CA CYS A 530 -4.53 10.76 10.80
C CYS A 530 -3.59 11.84 11.35
N ILE A 531 -3.86 13.08 10.99
CA ILE A 531 -3.11 14.27 11.39
C ILE A 531 -4.13 15.27 11.93
N GLU A 532 -4.06 15.55 13.24
CA GLU A 532 -5.14 16.18 14.00
C GLU A 532 -6.50 15.49 13.75
N ASN A 533 -7.54 16.24 13.36
CA ASN A 533 -8.88 15.73 13.05
C ASN A 533 -8.99 14.98 11.71
N ALA A 534 -8.02 15.16 10.81
CA ALA A 534 -8.14 14.73 9.42
C ALA A 534 -7.40 13.41 9.17
N CYS A 535 -8.10 12.41 8.64
CA CYS A 535 -7.50 11.12 8.29
C CYS A 535 -7.13 11.03 6.82
N MET A 536 -5.99 10.40 6.55
CA MET A 536 -5.51 10.10 5.21
C MET A 536 -6.43 9.10 4.49
N VAL A 537 -6.42 9.16 3.16
CA VAL A 537 -7.01 8.16 2.27
C VAL A 537 -5.95 7.62 1.31
N ARG A 538 -6.28 6.59 0.52
CA ARG A 538 -5.37 6.09 -0.52
C ARG A 538 -5.14 7.17 -1.57
N GLY A 539 -3.91 7.26 -2.08
CA GLY A 539 -3.49 8.29 -3.03
C GLY A 539 -2.26 9.10 -2.59
N SER A 540 -1.59 8.73 -1.50
CA SER A 540 -0.27 9.30 -1.18
C SER A 540 0.74 9.03 -2.31
N ARG A 541 1.53 10.05 -2.65
CA ARG A 541 2.56 10.03 -3.71
C ARG A 541 3.83 10.69 -3.21
N GLU A 542 4.95 10.40 -3.85
CA GLU A 542 6.24 11.04 -3.59
C GLU A 542 6.86 11.50 -4.91
N GLY A 543 7.45 12.69 -4.90
CA GLY A 543 8.09 13.31 -6.06
C GLY A 543 9.41 13.97 -5.71
N SER A 544 9.96 14.74 -6.64
CA SER A 544 11.33 15.26 -6.58
C SER A 544 11.57 16.10 -5.31
N ASN A 545 10.78 17.16 -5.12
CA ASN A 545 10.86 18.08 -3.99
C ASN A 545 9.75 17.89 -2.93
N GLY A 546 9.12 16.71 -2.85
CA GLY A 546 8.15 16.50 -1.76
C GLY A 546 7.32 15.22 -1.77
N ALA A 547 6.29 15.23 -0.93
CA ALA A 547 5.29 14.18 -0.81
C ALA A 547 3.86 14.75 -0.81
N LEU A 548 2.92 14.01 -1.40
CA LEU A 548 1.49 14.29 -1.35
C LEU A 548 0.81 13.30 -0.41
N HIS A 549 -0.08 13.78 0.44
CA HIS A 549 -0.89 13.00 1.37
C HIS A 549 -2.35 13.42 1.21
N VAL A 550 -3.17 12.58 0.56
CA VAL A 550 -4.58 12.90 0.33
C VAL A 550 -5.36 12.75 1.64
N MET A 551 -6.00 13.84 2.08
CA MET A 551 -6.76 13.91 3.34
C MET A 551 -8.27 13.83 3.07
N ARG A 552 -9.02 13.21 3.98
CA ARG A 552 -10.49 13.13 3.88
C ARG A 552 -11.19 14.49 4.04
N SER A 553 -10.58 15.41 4.80
CA SER A 553 -11.14 16.67 5.25
C SER A 553 -10.02 17.68 5.52
N LEU A 554 -10.40 18.95 5.72
CA LEU A 554 -9.46 19.99 6.17
C LEU A 554 -8.89 19.66 7.57
N VAL A 555 -7.58 19.86 7.72
CA VAL A 555 -6.84 19.86 8.99
C VAL A 555 -7.21 21.11 9.78
N GLN A 556 -7.69 20.93 11.01
CA GLN A 556 -8.05 21.98 11.96
C GLN A 556 -7.28 21.79 13.25
N LEU A 557 -6.52 22.80 13.68
CA LEU A 557 -5.85 22.77 14.98
C LEU A 557 -6.80 23.21 16.10
N PRO A 558 -6.73 22.58 17.29
CA PRO A 558 -7.49 23.04 18.45
C PRO A 558 -6.95 24.36 19.01
N ASP A 559 -7.85 25.30 19.33
CA ASP A 559 -7.51 26.59 19.94
C ASP A 559 -7.47 26.55 21.48
N SER A 560 -7.87 25.41 22.08
CA SER A 560 -8.14 25.32 23.52
C SER A 560 -7.99 23.91 24.09
N ASN A 561 -7.79 23.82 25.41
CA ASN A 561 -7.71 22.55 26.13
C ASN A 561 -9.11 21.98 26.48
N LEU A 562 -9.18 20.71 26.92
CA LEU A 562 -10.45 20.03 27.25
C LEU A 562 -11.32 20.86 28.20
N TYR A 563 -10.73 21.49 29.22
CA TYR A 563 -11.46 22.34 30.17
C TYR A 563 -12.14 23.54 29.48
N GLN A 564 -11.37 24.30 28.71
CA GLN A 564 -11.86 25.47 27.98
C GLN A 564 -12.90 25.10 26.91
N LEU A 565 -12.70 23.98 26.21
CA LEU A 565 -13.60 23.50 25.16
C LEU A 565 -14.99 23.15 25.72
N LEU A 566 -15.04 22.43 26.86
CA LEU A 566 -16.30 22.13 27.55
C LEU A 566 -16.96 23.38 28.15
N LEU A 567 -16.15 24.32 28.66
CA LEU A 567 -16.63 25.58 29.23
C LEU A 567 -17.26 26.50 28.18
N LYS A 568 -16.67 26.58 26.97
CA LYS A 568 -17.21 27.32 25.82
C LYS A 568 -18.55 26.76 25.34
N ASP A 569 -18.67 25.45 25.23
CA ASP A 569 -19.89 24.78 24.73
C ASP A 569 -21.08 24.93 25.69
N GLY A 570 -20.82 24.91 27.00
CA GLY A 570 -21.81 25.28 28.02
C GLY A 570 -22.96 24.28 28.25
N ARG A 571 -22.97 23.12 27.56
CA ARG A 571 -23.88 21.97 27.79
C ARG A 571 -23.34 20.95 28.81
N PHE A 572 -22.26 21.28 29.51
CA PHE A 572 -21.49 20.39 30.41
C PHE A 572 -21.34 20.94 31.85
N LYS A 573 -22.23 21.83 32.30
CA LYS A 573 -22.10 22.55 33.58
C LYS A 573 -22.15 21.63 34.78
N ILE A 574 -22.98 20.58 34.74
CA ILE A 574 -23.09 19.58 35.79
C ILE A 574 -21.82 18.72 35.81
N PHE A 575 -21.35 18.27 34.64
CA PHE A 575 -20.10 17.49 34.54
C PHE A 575 -18.89 18.28 35.07
N LEU A 576 -18.73 19.55 34.67
CA LEU A 576 -17.65 20.41 35.18
C LEU A 576 -17.74 20.64 36.69
N SER A 577 -18.95 20.83 37.26
CA SER A 577 -19.11 20.96 38.72
C SER A 577 -18.86 19.65 39.47
N LEU A 578 -19.07 18.48 38.84
CA LEU A 578 -18.70 17.18 39.40
C LEU A 578 -17.18 16.97 39.37
N MET A 579 -16.51 17.32 38.26
CA MET A 579 -15.04 17.32 38.13
C MET A 579 -14.36 18.22 39.17
N GLU A 580 -14.91 19.41 39.39
CA GLU A 580 -14.50 20.34 40.46
C GLU A 580 -14.66 19.72 41.85
N SER A 581 -15.83 19.13 42.13
CA SER A 581 -16.11 18.52 43.44
C SER A 581 -15.28 17.26 43.72
N ALA A 582 -14.78 16.61 42.67
CA ALA A 582 -13.86 15.47 42.77
C ALA A 582 -12.38 15.89 42.92
N GLY A 583 -12.03 17.15 42.64
CA GLY A 583 -10.64 17.60 42.55
C GLY A 583 -9.94 17.14 41.25
N LEU A 584 -10.70 16.98 40.16
CA LEU A 584 -10.20 16.50 38.86
C LEU A 584 -10.14 17.60 37.78
N THR A 585 -10.51 18.84 38.09
CA THR A 585 -10.52 19.96 37.11
C THR A 585 -9.18 20.18 36.41
N ASP A 586 -8.07 19.95 37.09
CA ASP A 586 -6.74 20.17 36.50
C ASP A 586 -6.31 19.05 35.54
N LEU A 587 -6.92 17.85 35.61
CA LEU A 587 -6.75 16.81 34.58
C LEU A 587 -7.27 17.28 33.21
N LEU A 588 -8.33 18.10 33.18
CA LEU A 588 -8.85 18.71 31.95
C LEU A 588 -7.94 19.80 31.37
N LYS A 589 -7.00 20.34 32.16
CA LYS A 589 -6.07 21.39 31.77
C LYS A 589 -4.66 20.87 31.46
N LYS A 590 -4.26 19.78 32.12
CA LYS A 590 -2.92 19.18 32.05
C LYS A 590 -2.57 18.76 30.63
N GLU A 591 -1.32 19.01 30.22
CA GLU A 591 -0.79 18.54 28.96
C GLU A 591 -0.73 17.00 28.90
N GLY A 592 -0.97 16.45 27.71
CA GLY A 592 -1.03 15.01 27.48
C GLY A 592 -1.81 14.67 26.22
N SER A 593 -2.09 13.38 26.06
CA SER A 593 -2.94 12.84 25.00
C SER A 593 -4.10 12.10 25.67
N TYR A 594 -5.25 12.75 25.75
CA TYR A 594 -6.44 12.20 26.41
C TYR A 594 -7.63 12.06 25.46
N THR A 595 -8.44 11.02 25.65
CA THR A 595 -9.76 10.89 25.01
C THR A 595 -10.81 11.00 26.11
N LEU A 596 -11.75 11.94 25.97
CA LEU A 596 -12.76 12.24 26.97
C LEU A 596 -14.17 12.05 26.42
N PHE A 597 -14.90 11.10 26.99
CA PHE A 597 -16.33 10.93 26.74
C PHE A 597 -17.12 11.87 27.66
N ALA A 598 -17.40 13.09 27.23
CA ALA A 598 -18.06 14.11 28.05
C ALA A 598 -19.59 13.92 28.11
N PRO A 599 -20.19 13.61 29.27
CA PRO A 599 -21.64 13.49 29.41
C PRO A 599 -22.31 14.87 29.46
N LEU A 600 -23.27 15.09 28.56
CA LEU A 600 -24.10 16.30 28.53
C LEU A 600 -24.90 16.47 29.83
N ASP A 601 -25.29 17.70 30.15
CA ASP A 601 -26.15 18.01 31.31
C ASP A 601 -27.49 17.23 31.29
N VAL A 602 -27.99 16.84 30.11
CA VAL A 602 -29.19 15.99 29.97
C VAL A 602 -28.99 14.56 30.51
N ALA A 603 -27.76 14.03 30.51
CA ALA A 603 -27.43 12.73 31.11
C ALA A 603 -27.69 12.73 32.62
N PHE A 604 -27.62 13.89 33.26
CA PHE A 604 -27.88 14.10 34.68
C PHE A 604 -29.30 14.63 34.97
N GLY A 605 -30.13 14.85 33.93
CA GLY A 605 -31.47 15.45 34.06
C GLY A 605 -32.47 14.64 34.90
N ALA A 606 -32.17 13.37 35.17
CA ALA A 606 -32.95 12.52 36.08
C ALA A 606 -32.63 12.74 37.58
N LEU A 607 -31.70 13.64 37.92
CA LEU A 607 -31.24 13.92 39.29
C LEU A 607 -31.84 15.20 39.87
N THR A 608 -32.20 15.15 41.15
CA THR A 608 -32.49 16.33 41.96
C THR A 608 -31.19 16.93 42.53
N LYS A 609 -31.28 18.13 43.11
CA LYS A 609 -30.16 18.74 43.86
C LYS A 609 -29.67 17.85 45.03
N ALA A 610 -30.58 17.09 45.66
CA ALA A 610 -30.24 16.16 46.72
C ALA A 610 -29.48 14.93 46.19
N ASP A 611 -29.86 14.41 45.02
CA ASP A 611 -29.13 13.32 44.36
C ASP A 611 -27.71 13.77 43.96
N ILE A 612 -27.55 14.97 43.41
CA ILE A 612 -26.22 15.53 43.08
C ILE A 612 -25.37 15.69 44.35
N ALA A 613 -25.96 16.11 45.47
CA ALA A 613 -25.27 16.14 46.76
C ALA A 613 -24.88 14.73 47.26
N LEU A 614 -25.71 13.71 47.00
CA LEU A 614 -25.42 12.32 47.36
C LEU A 614 -24.25 11.73 46.55
N LEU A 615 -24.13 12.07 45.27
CA LEU A 615 -22.93 11.78 44.45
C LEU A 615 -21.69 12.47 45.02
N LYS A 616 -21.77 13.78 45.30
CA LYS A 616 -20.66 14.57 45.85
C LYS A 616 -20.23 14.13 47.27
N ARG A 617 -21.08 13.40 48.00
CA ARG A 617 -20.78 12.82 49.33
C ARG A 617 -19.77 11.66 49.28
N ASP A 618 -19.66 10.96 48.15
CA ASP A 618 -18.70 9.85 47.98
C ASP A 618 -17.63 10.23 46.96
N ILE A 619 -16.60 10.93 47.43
CA ILE A 619 -15.57 11.48 46.52
C ILE A 619 -14.78 10.38 45.81
N ASN A 620 -14.63 9.18 46.40
CA ASN A 620 -13.95 8.05 45.76
C ASN A 620 -14.83 7.40 44.70
N ALA A 621 -16.13 7.19 44.96
CA ALA A 621 -17.08 6.74 43.94
C ALA A 621 -17.14 7.74 42.78
N LEU A 622 -17.25 9.03 43.09
CA LEU A 622 -17.33 10.10 42.11
C LEU A 622 -16.06 10.17 41.25
N ARG A 623 -14.86 10.07 41.84
CA ARG A 623 -13.60 9.98 41.10
C ARG A 623 -13.56 8.75 40.18
N ALA A 624 -13.94 7.57 40.68
CA ALA A 624 -13.94 6.35 39.88
C ALA A 624 -14.88 6.45 38.66
N ILE A 625 -16.07 7.01 38.85
CA ILE A 625 -17.06 7.25 37.77
C ILE A 625 -16.52 8.27 36.76
N LEU A 626 -16.00 9.42 37.22
CA LEU A 626 -15.51 10.47 36.33
C LEU A 626 -14.26 10.05 35.56
N LEU A 627 -13.31 9.36 36.19
CA LEU A 627 -12.11 8.86 35.54
C LEU A 627 -12.41 7.76 34.50
N TYR A 628 -13.51 7.02 34.64
CA TYR A 628 -13.94 6.06 33.62
C TYR A 628 -14.41 6.71 32.30
N HIS A 629 -14.65 8.03 32.30
CA HIS A 629 -14.92 8.79 31.08
C HIS A 629 -13.62 9.25 30.36
N PHE A 630 -12.45 9.04 30.98
CA PHE A 630 -11.14 9.36 30.41
C PHE A 630 -10.42 8.11 29.89
N SER A 631 -9.64 8.32 28.84
CA SER A 631 -8.73 7.36 28.24
C SER A 631 -7.38 8.03 27.98
N ASN A 632 -6.29 7.27 28.15
CA ASN A 632 -4.97 7.68 27.68
C ASN A 632 -4.84 7.36 26.18
N GLY A 633 -4.29 8.29 25.40
CA GLY A 633 -4.29 8.26 23.94
C GLY A 633 -5.38 9.15 23.34
N ILE A 634 -5.24 9.49 22.06
CA ILE A 634 -6.23 10.23 21.26
C ILE A 634 -6.85 9.25 20.26
N PHE A 635 -8.16 9.01 20.38
CA PHE A 635 -8.92 8.11 19.51
C PHE A 635 -10.01 8.89 18.80
N ILE A 636 -9.89 9.07 17.48
CA ILE A 636 -10.87 9.79 16.65
C ILE A 636 -11.66 8.81 15.76
N ASN A 637 -12.89 9.15 15.37
CA ASN A 637 -13.79 8.33 14.56
C ASN A 637 -13.11 7.84 13.28
N GLY A 638 -12.41 8.74 12.60
CA GLY A 638 -11.69 8.44 11.36
C GLY A 638 -10.57 7.40 11.50
N GLY A 639 -10.09 7.15 12.72
CA GLY A 639 -9.05 6.18 13.05
C GLY A 639 -9.55 4.76 13.35
N LEU A 640 -10.84 4.61 13.69
CA LEU A 640 -11.45 3.35 14.11
C LEU A 640 -11.95 2.52 12.90
N GLU A 641 -11.97 1.18 13.00
CA GLU A 641 -12.52 0.34 11.94
C GLU A 641 -14.03 0.60 11.79
N ARG A 642 -14.46 0.94 10.57
CA ARG A 642 -15.81 1.46 10.28
C ARG A 642 -16.92 0.43 10.51
N GLY A 643 -17.75 0.67 11.51
CA GLY A 643 -19.10 0.09 11.59
C GLY A 643 -20.02 0.58 10.47
N VAL A 644 -21.04 -0.23 10.12
CA VAL A 644 -21.93 -0.08 8.95
C VAL A 644 -22.53 1.32 8.77
N ASN A 645 -22.79 2.05 9.87
CA ASN A 645 -23.51 3.33 9.85
C ASN A 645 -22.62 4.58 10.14
N ASN A 646 -21.28 4.46 10.13
CA ASN A 646 -20.33 5.57 10.40
C ASN A 646 -20.50 6.27 11.77
N SER A 647 -21.14 5.60 12.73
CA SER A 647 -21.51 6.08 14.07
C SER A 647 -20.67 5.40 15.17
N ILE A 648 -19.91 6.15 15.97
CA ILE A 648 -19.16 5.60 17.12
C ILE A 648 -20.14 5.07 18.18
N HIS A 649 -19.79 3.95 18.80
CA HIS A 649 -20.48 3.41 19.98
C HIS A 649 -19.49 3.18 21.12
N VAL A 650 -19.88 3.50 22.35
CA VAL A 650 -19.10 3.28 23.58
C VAL A 650 -19.99 2.55 24.58
N ASN A 651 -19.58 1.37 25.04
CA ASN A 651 -20.41 0.47 25.85
C ASN A 651 -21.81 0.25 25.21
N SER A 652 -21.84 0.07 23.89
CA SER A 652 -23.05 -0.02 23.04
C SER A 652 -23.94 1.24 22.97
N LEU A 653 -23.48 2.39 23.48
CA LEU A 653 -24.19 3.67 23.40
C LEU A 653 -23.67 4.54 22.25
N GLU A 654 -24.58 5.12 21.47
CA GLU A 654 -24.28 6.09 20.41
C GLU A 654 -23.57 7.36 20.95
N VAL A 655 -22.49 7.77 20.26
CA VAL A 655 -21.85 9.08 20.42
C VAL A 655 -22.39 10.04 19.34
N PRO A 656 -23.32 10.98 19.66
CA PRO A 656 -23.95 11.86 18.67
C PRO A 656 -23.06 12.95 18.06
N ASP A 657 -21.95 13.32 18.70
CA ASP A 657 -21.16 14.52 18.44
C ASP A 657 -19.73 14.20 18.91
N PHE A 658 -18.75 14.17 17.99
CA PHE A 658 -17.46 13.48 18.17
C PHE A 658 -16.30 14.25 17.49
N ASP A 659 -15.06 13.77 17.70
CA ASP A 659 -13.82 14.31 17.12
C ASP A 659 -13.56 15.80 17.42
N ARG A 660 -14.09 16.30 18.55
CA ARG A 660 -13.85 17.68 19.01
C ARG A 660 -12.46 17.78 19.61
N MET A 661 -11.49 18.11 18.76
CA MET A 661 -10.07 18.21 19.13
C MET A 661 -9.82 19.28 20.21
N ALA A 662 -8.88 18.97 21.11
CA ALA A 662 -8.33 19.88 22.11
C ALA A 662 -6.79 19.81 22.11
N THR A 663 -6.11 20.84 22.61
CA THR A 663 -4.64 20.88 22.65
C THR A 663 -4.02 19.73 23.45
N ASN A 664 -4.74 19.22 24.45
CA ASN A 664 -4.37 18.07 25.29
C ASN A 664 -5.25 16.82 25.07
N GLY A 665 -6.06 16.74 24.01
CA GLY A 665 -6.90 15.56 23.78
C GLY A 665 -7.95 15.66 22.68
N VAL A 666 -9.01 14.86 22.82
CA VAL A 666 -10.24 14.91 22.01
C VAL A 666 -11.47 14.69 22.91
N VAL A 667 -12.57 15.39 22.63
CA VAL A 667 -13.86 15.20 23.27
C VAL A 667 -14.83 14.46 22.35
N HIS A 668 -15.48 13.44 22.93
CA HIS A 668 -16.63 12.74 22.40
C HIS A 668 -17.83 13.01 23.30
N VAL A 669 -18.92 13.53 22.76
CA VAL A 669 -20.09 13.95 23.53
C VAL A 669 -21.04 12.77 23.72
N VAL A 670 -21.40 12.43 24.96
CA VAL A 670 -22.30 11.30 25.25
C VAL A 670 -23.60 11.74 25.94
N LYS A 671 -24.69 11.05 25.63
CA LYS A 671 -26.06 11.32 26.16
C LYS A 671 -26.32 10.67 27.53
N ASN A 672 -25.45 9.79 28.00
CA ASN A 672 -25.60 9.02 29.24
C ASN A 672 -24.31 9.09 30.07
N LEU A 673 -24.41 8.85 31.38
CA LEU A 673 -23.26 8.63 32.25
C LEU A 673 -22.69 7.23 31.98
N LEU A 674 -21.39 7.14 31.66
CA LEU A 674 -20.68 5.87 31.51
C LEU A 674 -20.32 5.29 32.88
N TYR A 675 -20.41 3.97 32.99
CA TYR A 675 -20.06 3.21 34.19
C TYR A 675 -19.47 1.83 33.81
N PRO A 676 -18.41 1.34 34.49
CA PRO A 676 -17.82 0.03 34.19
C PRO A 676 -18.65 -1.11 34.77
N GLN A 677 -18.94 -2.12 33.94
CA GLN A 677 -19.84 -3.24 34.27
C GLN A 677 -19.41 -4.04 35.52
N ASP A 678 -18.10 -4.22 35.73
CA ASP A 678 -17.56 -4.99 36.85
C ASP A 678 -17.47 -4.24 38.19
N LEU A 679 -17.56 -2.91 38.18
CA LEU A 679 -17.31 -2.07 39.36
C LEU A 679 -18.54 -2.12 40.29
N PRO A 680 -18.50 -2.82 41.43
CA PRO A 680 -19.68 -2.97 42.25
C PRO A 680 -20.05 -1.67 42.96
N VAL A 681 -21.34 -1.47 43.19
CA VAL A 681 -21.85 -0.40 44.05
C VAL A 681 -21.97 -0.95 45.47
N GLY A 682 -21.41 -0.22 46.45
CA GLY A 682 -21.32 -0.68 47.84
C GLY A 682 -22.39 -0.16 48.80
N ARG A 683 -23.05 0.94 48.45
CA ARG A 683 -24.13 1.55 49.22
C ARG A 683 -25.44 1.51 48.44
N GLU A 684 -26.53 1.22 49.13
CA GLU A 684 -27.86 1.08 48.52
C GLU A 684 -28.43 2.43 48.04
N ASP A 685 -28.12 3.53 48.75
CA ASP A 685 -28.48 4.89 48.37
C ASP A 685 -27.87 5.29 47.01
N LEU A 686 -26.60 4.98 46.81
CA LEU A 686 -25.86 5.18 45.56
C LEU A 686 -26.34 4.23 44.46
N LEU A 687 -26.71 2.98 44.78
CA LEU A 687 -27.26 2.03 43.80
C LEU A 687 -28.59 2.53 43.22
N ILE A 688 -29.50 3.02 44.08
CA ILE A 688 -30.80 3.56 43.65
C ILE A 688 -30.61 4.79 42.76
N LEU A 689 -29.65 5.67 43.08
CA LEU A 689 -29.29 6.82 42.27
C LEU A 689 -28.70 6.39 40.92
N LEU A 690 -27.70 5.52 40.91
CA LEU A 690 -27.05 5.08 39.68
C LEU A 690 -28.02 4.34 38.76
N LYS A 691 -28.95 3.53 39.28
CA LYS A 691 -30.03 2.88 38.50
C LYS A 691 -31.01 3.86 37.83
N ARG A 692 -31.10 5.12 38.28
CA ARG A 692 -31.91 6.16 37.60
C ARG A 692 -31.21 6.72 36.37
N LEU A 693 -29.87 6.79 36.41
CA LEU A 693 -28.98 7.30 35.35
C LEU A 693 -28.62 6.23 34.32
N ILE A 694 -28.15 5.08 34.81
CA ILE A 694 -27.55 4.00 34.04
C ILE A 694 -28.61 2.91 33.88
N ARG A 695 -29.19 2.85 32.68
CA ARG A 695 -30.27 1.90 32.31
C ARG A 695 -29.85 0.90 31.24
N TYR A 696 -28.62 1.00 30.74
CA TYR A 696 -28.10 0.23 29.61
C TYR A 696 -27.23 -0.97 30.03
N ILE A 697 -26.88 -1.07 31.32
CA ILE A 697 -26.21 -2.22 31.95
C ILE A 697 -26.85 -2.52 33.31
N GLU A 698 -26.70 -3.76 33.80
CA GLU A 698 -27.13 -4.15 35.13
C GLU A 698 -26.05 -3.86 36.18
N LEU A 699 -26.39 -3.03 37.18
CA LEU A 699 -25.43 -2.59 38.21
C LEU A 699 -25.29 -3.63 39.33
N LYS A 700 -24.10 -4.22 39.42
CA LYS A 700 -23.68 -5.17 40.46
C LYS A 700 -23.65 -4.51 41.84
N PHE A 701 -24.38 -5.06 42.81
CA PHE A 701 -24.37 -4.59 44.20
C PHE A 701 -23.55 -5.54 45.09
N VAL A 702 -22.69 -4.99 45.95
CA VAL A 702 -21.92 -5.74 46.94
C VAL A 702 -21.94 -4.97 48.26
N SER A 703 -22.85 -5.34 49.17
CA SER A 703 -23.05 -4.65 50.44
C SER A 703 -21.74 -4.47 51.22
N GLY A 704 -21.45 -3.22 51.62
CA GLY A 704 -20.23 -2.88 52.38
C GLY A 704 -18.96 -2.75 51.54
N TYR A 705 -19.05 -2.82 50.21
CA TYR A 705 -17.94 -2.43 49.33
C TYR A 705 -17.64 -0.92 49.46
N THR A 706 -16.36 -0.56 49.34
CA THR A 706 -15.87 0.82 49.41
C THR A 706 -14.95 1.10 48.25
N TYR A 707 -15.14 2.23 47.57
CA TYR A 707 -14.24 2.67 46.51
C TYR A 707 -12.89 3.11 47.11
N ASN A 708 -11.79 2.58 46.56
CA ASN A 708 -10.44 2.93 47.01
C ASN A 708 -10.17 4.43 46.88
N GLU A 709 -9.32 4.96 47.76
CA GLU A 709 -8.76 6.29 47.59
C GLU A 709 -7.88 6.32 46.34
N ILE A 710 -8.19 7.23 45.42
CA ILE A 710 -7.43 7.44 44.19
C ILE A 710 -6.49 8.63 44.45
N PRO A 711 -5.16 8.41 44.56
CA PRO A 711 -4.24 9.41 45.11
C PRO A 711 -3.92 10.51 44.09
N LEU A 712 -4.29 11.76 44.36
CA LEU A 712 -4.15 12.90 43.44
C LEU A 712 -2.69 13.30 43.09
N GLY A 713 -1.68 12.59 43.56
CA GLY A 713 -0.25 12.83 43.25
C GLY A 713 0.13 12.63 41.78
N PHE A 714 -0.75 12.06 40.94
CA PHE A 714 -0.60 12.08 39.48
C PHE A 714 -1.18 13.34 38.80
N ILE A 715 -1.92 14.19 39.55
CA ILE A 715 -2.45 15.48 39.10
C ILE A 715 -1.59 16.64 39.62
N SER A 716 -1.15 16.59 40.88
CA SER A 716 -0.26 17.60 41.48
C SER A 716 1.22 17.22 41.34
N PRO A 717 2.11 18.10 40.85
CA PRO A 717 3.56 17.87 40.92
C PRO A 717 4.04 18.05 42.37
N GLU A 718 4.30 16.95 43.09
CA GLU A 718 4.99 17.03 44.38
C GLU A 718 6.49 17.30 44.16
N THR A 719 6.91 18.53 44.46
CA THR A 719 8.31 18.96 44.36
C THR A 719 9.15 18.34 45.50
N LEU A 720 9.54 17.07 45.36
CA LEU A 720 10.45 16.40 46.29
C LEU A 720 11.86 17.01 46.21
N VAL A 721 12.19 17.85 47.20
CA VAL A 721 13.52 18.49 47.32
C VAL A 721 14.47 17.59 48.12
N GLU A 722 15.13 16.65 47.44
CA GLU A 722 16.29 15.96 48.02
C GLU A 722 17.54 16.85 47.98
N LYS A 723 18.08 17.17 49.16
CA LYS A 723 19.41 17.78 49.30
C LYS A 723 20.50 16.72 49.14
N ILE A 724 20.86 16.40 47.90
CA ILE A 724 21.99 15.52 47.59
C ILE A 724 23.30 16.30 47.79
N VAL A 725 24.08 15.93 48.81
CA VAL A 725 25.48 16.38 48.95
C VAL A 725 26.35 15.54 48.02
N VAL A 726 26.84 16.15 46.94
CA VAL A 726 27.67 15.47 45.93
C VAL A 726 29.16 15.61 46.28
N GLU A 727 29.81 14.52 46.66
CA GLU A 727 31.28 14.48 46.72
C GLU A 727 31.89 14.44 45.30
N PRO A 728 33.01 15.15 45.05
CA PRO A 728 33.54 15.33 43.69
C PRO A 728 34.22 14.07 43.14
N ILE A 729 33.57 13.39 42.20
CA ILE A 729 34.14 12.28 41.42
C ILE A 729 35.25 12.81 40.50
N LYS A 730 36.47 12.28 40.66
CA LYS A 730 37.58 12.54 39.73
C LYS A 730 37.45 11.69 38.47
N VAL A 731 37.42 12.33 37.30
CA VAL A 731 37.47 11.64 36.00
C VAL A 731 38.91 11.66 35.46
N THR A 732 39.55 10.49 35.41
CA THR A 732 40.87 10.32 34.78
C THR A 732 40.70 10.13 33.27
N ARG A 733 41.29 11.03 32.47
CA ARG A 733 41.22 10.98 31.00
C ARG A 733 42.33 10.07 30.46
N VAL A 734 41.95 8.88 29.97
CA VAL A 734 42.86 8.00 29.23
C VAL A 734 42.84 8.38 27.75
N ILE A 735 44.01 8.35 27.11
CA ILE A 735 44.20 8.56 25.66
C ILE A 735 44.98 7.36 25.16
N GLU A 736 44.42 6.58 24.24
CA GLU A 736 45.12 5.50 23.56
C GLU A 736 45.45 5.92 22.12
N GLY A 737 46.73 5.82 21.76
CA GLY A 737 47.25 6.04 20.41
C GLY A 737 47.35 4.73 19.63
N GLN A 738 47.59 4.85 18.31
CA GLN A 738 47.70 3.69 17.42
C GLN A 738 48.94 2.81 17.73
N PRO A 739 48.88 1.49 17.44
CA PRO A 739 49.89 0.54 17.88
C PRO A 739 51.15 0.51 17.00
N ALA A 740 52.29 0.25 17.62
CA ALA A 740 53.54 -0.15 16.96
C ALA A 740 53.99 -1.54 17.47
N VAL A 741 54.56 -2.35 16.57
CA VAL A 741 54.87 -3.78 16.82
C VAL A 741 56.29 -3.96 17.35
N THR A 742 56.50 -4.72 18.44
CA THR A 742 57.66 -5.65 18.59
C THR A 742 57.59 -6.61 19.79
N LYS A 743 58.49 -7.61 19.78
CA LYS A 743 58.56 -8.84 20.59
C LYS A 743 58.67 -8.68 22.12
N VAL A 744 57.82 -9.43 22.82
CA VAL A 744 58.08 -10.38 23.95
C VAL A 744 59.40 -10.26 24.74
N THR A 745 59.31 -9.96 26.06
CA THR A 745 60.02 -10.75 27.11
C THR A 745 59.40 -10.65 28.52
N ARG A 746 59.34 -11.81 29.19
CA ARG A 746 59.36 -12.14 30.65
C ARG A 746 59.15 -11.08 31.79
N VAL A 747 58.23 -11.44 32.70
CA VAL A 747 58.39 -11.68 34.18
C VAL A 747 58.34 -10.51 35.20
N VAL A 748 57.18 -10.45 35.90
CA VAL A 748 56.93 -10.50 37.39
C VAL A 748 57.57 -9.49 38.39
N GLU A 749 56.67 -8.98 39.27
CA GLU A 749 56.82 -8.52 40.69
C GLU A 749 57.08 -7.06 41.14
N ALA A 750 56.62 -6.83 42.39
CA ALA A 750 56.88 -5.75 43.36
C ALA A 750 56.17 -4.37 43.29
N GLN A 751 55.59 -4.00 44.45
CA GLN A 751 55.27 -2.63 44.94
C GLN A 751 56.34 -2.25 46.03
N PRO A 752 56.21 -1.24 46.94
CA PRO A 752 55.25 -0.11 47.10
C PRO A 752 55.93 1.25 47.51
N SER A 753 55.16 2.18 48.13
CA SER A 753 55.52 3.40 48.92
C SER A 753 56.03 4.66 48.16
N VAL A 754 55.52 5.90 48.34
CA VAL A 754 55.27 6.82 49.51
C VAL A 754 56.57 7.54 49.95
N THR A 755 56.75 8.89 49.97
CA THR A 755 56.07 10.05 50.68
C THR A 755 56.56 11.39 50.02
N LYS A 756 55.90 12.58 49.92
CA LYS A 756 55.27 13.59 50.84
C LYS A 756 56.21 14.81 51.20
N VAL A 757 55.65 15.95 51.69
CA VAL A 757 56.28 17.14 52.40
C VAL A 757 56.71 18.36 51.52
N THR A 758 56.52 19.69 51.80
CA THR A 758 55.64 20.55 52.70
C THR A 758 55.69 22.09 52.39
N ARG A 759 54.62 22.85 52.74
CA ARG A 759 54.53 24.32 53.16
C ARG A 759 55.01 25.43 52.17
N VAL A 760 54.77 26.76 52.32
CA VAL A 760 54.57 27.74 53.45
C VAL A 760 53.34 28.68 53.21
N ILE A 761 53.11 29.76 54.00
CA ILE A 761 51.88 30.61 54.15
C ILE A 761 52.23 32.15 54.13
N GLU A 762 51.22 33.04 54.12
CA GLU A 762 51.21 34.54 54.30
C GLU A 762 51.37 35.40 53.01
N GLY A 763 50.89 36.66 52.87
CA GLY A 763 50.19 37.63 53.76
C GLY A 763 49.58 38.85 52.98
N LYS A 764 48.98 39.87 53.66
CA LYS A 764 48.24 41.05 53.10
C LYS A 764 49.09 42.38 53.17
N PRO A 765 48.62 43.61 52.81
CA PRO A 765 48.07 44.16 51.53
C PRO A 765 48.57 45.60 51.14
N SER A 766 47.99 46.21 50.08
CA SER A 766 47.59 47.66 49.92
C SER A 766 48.47 48.74 49.22
N VAL A 767 47.76 49.83 48.79
CA VAL A 767 48.17 51.23 48.43
C VAL A 767 48.26 51.66 46.93
N THR A 768 47.61 52.81 46.68
CA THR A 768 47.17 53.58 45.49
C THR A 768 48.19 54.21 44.51
N LYS A 769 47.72 54.61 43.30
CA LYS A 769 47.82 56.02 42.81
C LYS A 769 46.77 56.38 41.71
N VAL A 770 46.58 57.69 41.42
CA VAL A 770 45.47 58.25 40.60
C VAL A 770 45.86 59.53 39.83
N THR A 771 45.37 59.68 38.59
CA THR A 771 45.12 60.91 37.77
C THR A 771 44.29 60.48 36.54
N ARG A 772 43.15 61.04 36.09
CA ARG A 772 42.50 62.39 36.15
C ARG A 772 43.19 63.44 35.24
N VAL A 773 42.51 64.31 34.47
CA VAL A 773 41.06 64.59 34.20
C VAL A 773 40.69 64.14 32.76
N ILE A 774 39.75 64.63 31.92
CA ILE A 774 38.82 65.80 31.86
C ILE A 774 37.36 65.32 31.66
N GLU A 775 36.45 66.13 31.08
CA GLU A 775 34.97 66.01 31.23
C GLU A 775 34.20 66.79 30.12
N THR A 776 32.88 66.57 29.98
CA THR A 776 31.87 67.39 29.22
C THR A 776 31.97 67.46 27.67
N HIS A 777 30.91 67.73 26.88
CA HIS A 777 29.46 67.86 27.14
C HIS A 777 28.60 67.48 25.89
N SER A 778 27.27 67.69 25.99
CA SER A 778 26.21 67.40 25.01
C SER A 778 26.06 68.40 23.85
N ALA A 779 25.46 67.95 22.74
CA ALA A 779 24.64 68.77 21.84
C ALA A 779 23.59 67.90 21.10
N SER A 780 22.56 68.54 20.53
CA SER A 780 21.50 67.92 19.74
C SER A 780 21.20 68.76 18.49
N SER A 781 20.30 68.24 17.63
CA SER A 781 19.49 68.97 16.64
C SER A 781 20.20 69.71 15.49
N ASP A 782 19.83 69.27 14.29
CA ASP A 782 19.45 70.06 13.11
C ASP A 782 20.45 71.04 12.47
N ASP A 783 20.81 70.78 11.20
CA ASP A 783 20.25 71.55 10.08
C ASP A 783 20.40 70.83 8.73
N GLU A 784 19.71 71.31 7.69
CA GLU A 784 19.52 70.67 6.37
C GLU A 784 20.24 71.45 5.23
N ILE A 785 20.14 70.96 3.99
CA ILE A 785 20.43 71.65 2.70
C ILE A 785 21.91 71.80 2.30
N ASP A 786 22.35 70.96 1.34
CA ASP A 786 22.50 71.41 -0.06
C ASP A 786 22.48 70.19 -1.01
N GLY A 787 22.20 70.40 -2.31
CA GLY A 787 22.28 69.33 -3.31
C GLY A 787 21.86 69.71 -4.72
N ASP A 788 22.73 69.43 -5.70
CA ASP A 788 22.46 69.49 -7.15
C ASP A 788 23.57 68.67 -7.89
N VAL A 789 23.46 68.08 -9.10
CA VAL A 789 22.36 67.36 -9.80
C VAL A 789 22.85 66.92 -11.20
N LYS A 790 22.20 65.90 -11.84
CA LYS A 790 22.42 65.41 -13.25
C LYS A 790 23.78 64.69 -13.52
N ARG A 791 23.95 63.77 -14.50
CA ARG A 791 23.01 62.96 -15.34
C ARG A 791 23.72 61.80 -16.10
N ILE A 792 23.02 60.67 -16.24
CA ILE A 792 22.78 59.83 -17.46
C ILE A 792 23.95 59.26 -18.32
N MET A 793 23.72 58.00 -18.76
CA MET A 793 24.33 57.23 -19.87
C MET A 793 25.68 56.53 -19.67
N GLY A 794 25.91 55.51 -20.50
CA GLY A 794 27.06 54.60 -20.52
C GLY A 794 27.56 54.37 -21.95
N GLU A 795 28.09 53.17 -22.23
CA GLU A 795 29.13 52.89 -23.26
C GLU A 795 30.51 53.47 -22.83
N GLY A 796 31.65 52.84 -23.08
CA GLY A 796 31.96 51.53 -23.67
C GLY A 796 33.42 51.13 -23.39
N GLY A 797 33.86 49.95 -23.86
CA GLY A 797 35.27 49.49 -23.75
C GLY A 797 36.26 50.26 -24.65
N PRO A 798 37.58 49.97 -24.64
CA PRO A 798 38.09 48.60 -24.80
C PRO A 798 39.31 48.22 -23.90
N GLY A 799 39.83 46.99 -24.07
CA GLY A 799 41.08 46.49 -23.48
C GLY A 799 41.92 45.67 -24.48
N ILE A 800 43.03 45.05 -24.04
CA ILE A 800 43.93 44.15 -24.83
C ILE A 800 44.82 43.34 -23.83
N THR A 801 44.61 42.03 -23.62
CA THR A 801 45.30 40.81 -24.19
C THR A 801 46.84 40.75 -23.95
N THR A 802 47.54 39.64 -23.66
CA THR A 802 47.35 38.15 -23.83
C THR A 802 48.51 37.40 -23.07
N ILE A 803 48.63 36.08 -22.76
CA ILE A 803 47.79 34.86 -22.53
C ILE A 803 48.75 33.71 -22.00
N THR A 804 48.28 32.48 -21.70
CA THR A 804 49.04 31.21 -21.39
C THR A 804 49.70 31.09 -19.97
N ARG A 805 50.07 29.90 -19.41
CA ARG A 805 50.09 28.49 -19.90
C ARG A 805 49.71 27.41 -18.82
N VAL A 806 49.24 26.28 -19.36
CA VAL A 806 48.82 24.94 -18.85
C VAL A 806 49.86 24.07 -18.10
N ILE A 807 49.40 23.25 -17.12
CA ILE A 807 49.63 21.77 -16.96
C ILE A 807 48.64 21.17 -15.93
N ASN A 808 48.23 19.90 -16.09
CA ASN A 808 47.35 19.12 -15.19
C ASN A 808 47.69 17.60 -15.28
N PRO A 809 47.47 16.80 -14.22
CA PRO A 809 47.08 15.38 -14.41
C PRO A 809 46.03 14.82 -13.41
N GLU A 810 45.47 13.64 -13.69
CA GLU A 810 44.32 13.02 -13.02
C GLU A 810 44.66 11.75 -12.19
N ALA A 811 43.78 11.38 -11.23
CA ALA A 811 43.31 10.00 -10.92
C ALA A 811 42.29 10.07 -9.75
N ARG A 812 40.98 9.78 -9.90
CA ARG A 812 40.27 8.49 -10.08
C ARG A 812 40.47 7.42 -8.99
N VAL A 813 39.35 7.04 -8.36
CA VAL A 813 39.11 5.81 -7.57
C VAL A 813 37.70 5.31 -7.95
N VAL A 814 37.48 3.99 -7.97
CA VAL A 814 36.22 3.35 -8.40
C VAL A 814 35.88 2.18 -7.45
N GLU A 815 34.60 2.07 -7.09
CA GLU A 815 33.84 0.92 -6.52
C GLU A 815 34.38 0.10 -5.33
N SER A 816 33.54 -0.03 -4.29
CA SER A 816 33.00 -1.35 -3.90
C SER A 816 31.86 -1.25 -2.86
N GLU A 817 30.82 -2.04 -3.08
CA GLU A 817 29.69 -2.31 -2.17
C GLU A 817 29.73 -3.78 -1.70
N PRO A 818 28.84 -4.24 -0.78
CA PRO A 818 28.29 -3.56 0.40
C PRO A 818 28.33 -4.47 1.66
N LYS A 819 28.09 -3.91 2.87
CA LYS A 819 27.32 -4.63 3.93
C LYS A 819 26.82 -3.78 5.09
N VAL A 820 25.61 -4.17 5.54
CA VAL A 820 24.74 -3.53 6.55
C VAL A 820 25.26 -3.66 7.98
N THR A 821 25.22 -2.57 8.78
CA THR A 821 24.53 -2.57 10.10
C THR A 821 24.27 -1.17 10.67
N THR A 822 23.22 -1.07 11.47
CA THR A 822 22.67 0.12 12.15
C THR A 822 23.62 0.81 13.13
N LEU A 823 23.54 2.15 13.23
CA LEU A 823 24.00 2.89 14.42
C LEU A 823 23.20 4.19 14.68
N THR A 824 22.68 4.34 15.89
CA THR A 824 21.88 5.49 16.34
C THR A 824 22.75 6.73 16.59
N ARG A 825 22.38 7.90 16.06
CA ARG A 825 23.14 9.16 16.23
C ARG A 825 22.33 10.25 16.93
N VAL A 826 22.60 10.47 18.22
CA VAL A 826 22.07 11.60 18.98
C VAL A 826 22.96 12.83 18.75
N ILE A 827 22.35 13.95 18.32
CA ILE A 827 23.03 15.24 18.22
C ILE A 827 22.66 16.09 19.44
N LYS A 828 23.62 16.35 20.32
CA LYS A 828 23.50 17.41 21.33
C LYS A 828 23.94 18.74 20.74
N LYS A 829 23.20 19.80 21.04
CA LYS A 829 23.59 21.20 20.79
C LYS A 829 23.59 21.92 22.14
N GLU A 830 24.71 22.51 22.53
CA GLU A 830 24.87 23.19 23.82
C GLU A 830 24.44 24.67 23.72
N PRO A 831 23.76 25.23 24.73
CA PRO A 831 23.56 26.66 24.86
C PRO A 831 24.74 27.34 25.58
N ARG A 832 25.10 28.55 25.16
CA ARG A 832 25.97 29.47 25.93
C ARG A 832 25.12 30.31 26.89
N ILE A 833 25.60 30.57 28.10
CA ILE A 833 25.15 31.66 28.99
C ILE A 833 26.39 32.34 29.60
N THR A 834 26.28 33.63 29.87
CA THR A 834 27.32 34.51 30.43
C THR A 834 27.46 34.44 31.97
N GLU A 835 28.38 35.22 32.51
CA GLU A 835 29.01 35.04 33.84
C GLU A 835 28.15 35.47 35.05
N SER A 836 28.40 34.82 36.20
CA SER A 836 28.16 35.37 37.54
C SER A 836 29.11 34.74 38.58
N THR A 837 29.50 35.49 39.60
CA THR A 837 30.45 35.07 40.64
C THR A 837 29.81 34.18 41.73
N PRO A 838 30.60 33.39 42.48
CA PRO A 838 30.08 32.27 43.27
C PRO A 838 29.40 32.69 44.58
N GLY A 839 28.07 32.72 44.58
CA GLY A 839 27.24 32.55 45.77
C GLY A 839 26.90 31.08 46.02
N GLU A 840 26.44 30.75 47.23
CA GLU A 840 26.15 29.37 47.69
C GLU A 840 24.98 28.72 46.90
N THR A 841 25.29 28.01 45.81
CA THR A 841 24.28 27.42 44.91
C THR A 841 23.63 26.16 45.49
N THR A 842 22.56 26.31 46.27
CA THR A 842 21.63 25.19 46.54
C THR A 842 20.93 24.76 45.25
N LEU A 843 21.43 23.68 44.64
CA LEU A 843 20.80 23.02 43.50
C LEU A 843 19.53 22.27 43.93
N THR A 844 18.40 22.94 43.89
CA THR A 844 17.07 22.33 44.00
C THR A 844 16.79 21.46 42.77
N ARG A 845 17.21 20.20 42.79
CA ARG A 845 16.83 19.24 41.75
C ARG A 845 15.37 18.86 41.94
N VAL A 846 14.49 19.38 41.09
CA VAL A 846 13.14 18.83 40.95
C VAL A 846 13.27 17.45 40.32
N ILE A 847 13.23 16.41 41.16
CA ILE A 847 12.98 15.05 40.71
C ILE A 847 11.47 14.93 40.61
N ASN A 848 10.91 15.07 39.40
CA ASN A 848 9.60 14.48 39.14
C ASN A 848 9.78 12.97 39.31
N PRO A 849 9.12 12.30 40.28
CA PRO A 849 8.99 10.86 40.18
C PRO A 849 8.22 10.56 38.88
N GLU A 850 8.67 9.57 38.12
CA GLU A 850 7.78 8.98 37.12
C GLU A 850 6.55 8.46 37.87
N PRO A 851 5.33 8.96 37.59
CA PRO A 851 4.17 8.47 38.29
C PRO A 851 4.05 6.98 38.00
N HIS A 852 3.91 6.16 39.04
CA HIS A 852 3.39 4.81 38.87
C HIS A 852 1.92 4.95 38.45
N ILE A 853 1.73 5.06 37.15
CA ILE A 853 0.44 5.13 36.48
C ILE A 853 -0.30 3.84 36.82
N ILE A 854 -1.44 3.97 37.50
CA ILE A 854 -2.48 2.96 37.41
C ILE A 854 -2.92 2.99 35.94
N GLU A 855 -2.57 1.95 35.17
CA GLU A 855 -2.91 1.87 33.75
C GLU A 855 -4.42 2.02 33.58
N GLY A 856 -4.83 3.14 32.97
CA GLY A 856 -6.12 3.20 32.28
C GLY A 856 -6.11 2.22 31.11
N PRO A 857 -7.27 1.82 30.57
CA PRO A 857 -7.34 0.73 29.60
C PRO A 857 -6.50 1.03 28.36
N ASP A 858 -5.65 0.09 27.97
CA ASP A 858 -4.85 0.24 26.75
C ASP A 858 -5.71 -0.03 25.50
N PHE A 859 -6.47 0.99 25.13
CA PHE A 859 -7.34 0.99 23.96
C PHE A 859 -6.59 1.03 22.61
N SER A 860 -5.25 1.08 22.59
CA SER A 860 -4.47 0.91 21.34
C SER A 860 -4.72 -0.45 20.67
N LYS A 861 -5.22 -1.42 21.44
CA LYS A 861 -5.64 -2.75 21.00
C LYS A 861 -7.11 -2.83 20.55
N ILE A 862 -7.94 -1.78 20.69
CA ILE A 862 -9.31 -1.79 20.14
C ILE A 862 -9.24 -1.53 18.65
N LEU A 863 -9.72 -2.51 17.88
CA LEU A 863 -9.65 -2.51 16.42
C LEU A 863 -11.03 -2.12 15.86
N SER A 864 -12.08 -2.78 16.35
CA SER A 864 -13.47 -2.33 16.25
C SER A 864 -14.15 -2.43 17.63
N PHE A 865 -15.16 -1.60 17.88
CA PHE A 865 -16.03 -1.68 19.08
C PHE A 865 -17.06 -2.83 19.01
N LYS A 866 -16.97 -3.72 18.02
CA LYS A 866 -17.98 -4.76 17.73
C LYS A 866 -17.47 -6.19 17.89
N ASP A 867 -16.17 -6.42 17.67
CA ASP A 867 -15.66 -7.76 17.35
C ASP A 867 -14.75 -8.39 18.42
N ASN A 868 -14.54 -7.73 19.57
CA ASN A 868 -13.78 -8.32 20.68
C ASN A 868 -14.19 -7.79 22.09
N PRO A 869 -15.27 -8.31 22.69
CA PRO A 869 -15.69 -7.95 24.04
C PRO A 869 -14.72 -8.46 25.14
N GLU A 870 -14.03 -9.58 24.91
CA GLU A 870 -13.09 -10.17 25.88
C GLU A 870 -11.88 -9.25 26.14
N LEU A 871 -11.47 -8.47 25.13
CA LEU A 871 -10.41 -7.47 25.29
C LEU A 871 -10.85 -6.32 26.22
N PHE A 872 -12.09 -5.86 26.08
CA PHE A 872 -12.66 -4.82 26.94
C PHE A 872 -12.78 -5.32 28.39
N GLU A 873 -13.24 -6.56 28.60
CA GLU A 873 -13.25 -7.17 29.93
C GLU A 873 -11.84 -7.41 30.47
N SER A 874 -10.83 -7.73 29.65
CA SER A 874 -9.46 -8.01 30.16
C SER A 874 -8.69 -6.76 30.64
N GLU A 875 -8.82 -5.61 29.96
CA GLU A 875 -8.27 -4.35 30.46
C GLU A 875 -9.14 -3.76 31.60
N THR A 876 -10.45 -4.02 31.61
CA THR A 876 -11.32 -3.73 32.77
C THR A 876 -10.99 -4.61 33.98
N GLU A 877 -10.54 -5.85 33.77
CA GLU A 877 -10.05 -6.75 34.81
C GLU A 877 -8.78 -6.21 35.48
N LYS A 878 -7.84 -5.62 34.75
CA LYS A 878 -6.66 -4.96 35.35
C LYS A 878 -7.08 -3.90 36.36
N ILE A 879 -7.96 -2.98 35.95
CA ILE A 879 -8.50 -1.92 36.81
C ILE A 879 -9.22 -2.55 38.02
N THR A 880 -10.02 -3.57 37.77
CA THR A 880 -10.76 -4.30 38.81
C THR A 880 -9.85 -5.06 39.78
N ARG A 881 -8.66 -5.51 39.36
CA ARG A 881 -7.62 -6.12 40.22
C ARG A 881 -6.88 -5.06 41.03
N ILE A 882 -6.46 -3.95 40.43
CA ILE A 882 -5.84 -2.82 41.14
C ILE A 882 -6.81 -2.25 42.20
N ILE A 883 -8.11 -2.23 41.92
CA ILE A 883 -9.17 -1.88 42.88
C ILE A 883 -9.33 -2.93 43.99
N LYS A 884 -8.99 -4.21 43.77
CA LYS A 884 -9.07 -5.28 44.79
C LYS A 884 -7.80 -5.48 45.61
N GLU A 885 -6.62 -5.17 45.08
CA GLU A 885 -5.32 -5.58 45.65
C GLU A 885 -4.81 -4.72 46.82
N GLY A 886 -5.50 -3.63 47.17
CA GLY A 886 -5.26 -2.83 48.38
C GLY A 886 -5.42 -3.56 49.73
N ARG A 887 -5.56 -4.90 49.72
CA ARG A 887 -5.89 -5.73 50.88
C ARG A 887 -4.81 -6.75 51.30
N SER A 888 -3.55 -6.57 50.89
CA SER A 888 -2.46 -7.50 51.22
C SER A 888 -1.12 -6.87 51.69
N GLN A 889 -1.15 -5.88 52.58
CA GLN A 889 0.03 -5.49 53.37
C GLN A 889 -0.25 -5.32 54.88
N LYS A 890 -0.39 -6.44 55.59
CA LYS A 890 -0.04 -6.52 57.03
C LYS A 890 1.14 -7.47 57.21
N ARG A 891 2.27 -6.93 57.70
CA ARG A 891 3.50 -7.68 57.93
C ARG A 891 3.30 -8.76 59.00
N ALA A 892 3.63 -10.01 58.67
CA ALA A 892 4.03 -11.02 59.65
C ALA A 892 5.57 -11.10 59.68
N ALA A 893 6.17 -11.26 60.85
CA ALA A 893 7.61 -11.13 61.03
C ALA A 893 8.36 -12.48 61.13
N LEU A 894 9.56 -12.51 60.53
CA LEU A 894 10.69 -13.43 60.74
C LEU A 894 10.43 -14.93 61.04
N ARG A 895 11.02 -15.79 60.20
CA ARG A 895 12.15 -16.65 60.63
C ARG A 895 13.01 -17.12 59.44
N ARG A 896 14.31 -17.34 59.70
CA ARG A 896 15.28 -17.96 58.76
C ARG A 896 15.48 -19.44 59.12
N PRO A 897 15.89 -20.26 58.14
CA PRO A 897 17.15 -21.00 58.25
C PRO A 897 18.07 -20.67 57.04
N LEU A 898 19.39 -20.52 57.19
CA LEU A 898 20.42 -21.53 57.53
C LEU A 898 20.42 -22.70 56.52
N GLY A 899 21.58 -22.93 55.90
CA GLY A 899 21.69 -23.79 54.71
C GLY A 899 22.71 -24.92 54.79
N THR A 900 22.83 -25.63 53.67
CA THR A 900 23.83 -26.67 53.35
C THR A 900 23.93 -27.90 54.27
N ARG A 901 23.54 -29.07 53.73
CA ARG A 901 24.50 -30.10 53.30
C ARG A 901 23.88 -31.11 52.31
N ARG A 902 24.71 -31.59 51.37
CA ARG A 902 24.45 -32.76 50.51
C ARG A 902 24.49 -34.04 51.39
N LYS A 903 23.95 -35.21 50.99
CA LYS A 903 24.58 -36.16 50.03
C LYS A 903 23.75 -37.44 49.81
N VAL A 904 24.26 -38.27 48.87
CA VAL A 904 23.97 -39.70 48.58
C VAL A 904 22.86 -39.99 47.56
N ARG A 905 23.15 -41.04 46.76
CA ARG A 905 22.50 -41.57 45.57
C ARG A 905 22.43 -43.10 45.76
N LEU A 906 21.30 -43.75 45.48
CA LEU A 906 21.16 -45.21 45.58
C LEU A 906 20.62 -45.84 44.28
N VAL A 907 20.65 -47.17 44.21
CA VAL A 907 20.70 -47.95 42.95
C VAL A 907 19.41 -48.80 42.73
N ARG A 908 19.24 -49.32 41.51
CA ARG A 908 18.01 -49.90 40.93
C ARG A 908 17.54 -51.26 41.51
N HIS A 909 16.20 -51.39 41.65
CA HIS A 909 15.36 -52.59 41.34
C HIS A 909 15.56 -53.92 42.11
N PRO A 910 14.65 -54.94 42.00
CA PRO A 910 13.44 -55.06 41.15
C PRO A 910 12.11 -55.46 41.87
N SER A 911 11.01 -55.39 41.09
CA SER A 911 9.74 -56.16 41.12
C SER A 911 8.96 -56.49 42.42
N LYS A 912 7.64 -56.18 42.40
CA LYS A 912 6.56 -57.18 42.15
C LYS A 912 5.17 -56.52 41.94
N ASN A 913 4.18 -57.34 41.56
CA ASN A 913 2.82 -56.95 41.14
C ASN A 913 1.83 -56.79 42.30
N THR A 914 0.73 -56.06 42.02
CA THR A 914 -0.62 -56.13 42.65
C THR A 914 -0.73 -55.80 44.14
N GLN A 915 -1.75 -55.08 44.61
CA GLN A 915 -3.05 -54.73 43.99
C GLN A 915 -3.21 -53.23 43.72
#